data_AF-A0A7L2SXK4-F1
#
_entry.id   AF-A0A7L2SXK4-F1
#
_cell.length_a   1.000
_cell.length_b   1.000
_cell.length_c   1.000
_cell.angle_alpha   90.00
_cell.angle_beta   90.00
_cell.angle_gamma   90.00
#
_symmetry.space_group_name_H-M   'P 1'
#
loop_
_entity.id
_entity.type
_entity.pdbx_description
1 polymer ?
#
loop_
_entity_poly.entity_id
_entity_poly.type
_entity_poly.pdbx_seq_one_letter_code
_entity_poly.pdbx_strand_id
1 'polypeptide(L)'
;AGKVSPVIQWDESRLQQGPPSKPVRIAYMLVVHGRAIRQLKRLIKAVYHQQHFFYIHVDKRSNYLHREAVELARHYPNIRVTPWRMVTIWGGASLLKMYLRSMKDLLELSEWPWDFFINLSATDYPTRTNDELVMFLSKYRDKNFLKSHGRDNARFIKKQGLDRLFHECDSHMWRLGERHIPEGIVVDGGSDWFSLTRSFVEYVVYADDQLVSQLRQFYTYTLLPAESFFHTVLENSHACETLVDNNLRVTNWNRKLGCKCQYKHIVDWCGCSPNDFKPQDFLRLQQLSRPTFFARKFESTVNQEVLEILDTHLYGSYPANTPALKAYWENVYDRVDGLSGLSDVTLTFYTAFSRLGLHKAASMLVAKADKLCRFEPRGFPSSVHLYFYDDRFQGYLVMQEVQNLATGQAESLEVWMMPQGALKLSGHGGQANRLQNLEVGTEWDPKERLFRNFGGLMGPFDEPVAMQKWSRGPNLTATVVWIDPTYVIATSYDITVDAEAEFTQYKPPLNHPLRPGIWTIRLLQFWELLGENQFLVVPQTFNHKQPLRKDDSNWLHGGPPRNEYMDQNFQGLGGILSLLRSEAAEEDAVRKARLTGKELEDWADAAIGTFWSAANVCVSSPSACTSLETCSKTSWSSLSPDPKSELGPVKPDGRLR
;
A
#
# COMPACT_ATOMS: atom_id res chain seq x y z
N ALA A 1 2.28 4.54 44.20
CA ALA A 1 0.96 3.87 44.23
C ALA A 1 0.83 3.04 42.95
N GLY A 2 0.24 1.84 43.01
CA GLY A 2 0.12 0.95 41.84
C GLY A 2 -0.84 1.50 40.76
N LYS A 3 -0.85 0.87 39.57
CA LYS A 3 -1.76 1.23 38.47
C LYS A 3 -3.22 1.17 38.91
N VAL A 4 -3.91 2.31 38.89
CA VAL A 4 -5.36 2.40 39.10
C VAL A 4 -6.01 2.52 37.72
N SER A 5 -6.46 1.40 37.14
CA SER A 5 -7.29 1.43 35.93
C SER A 5 -8.74 1.20 36.36
N PRO A 6 -9.65 2.18 36.19
CA PRO A 6 -11.07 1.94 36.40
C PRO A 6 -11.55 0.88 35.41
N VAL A 7 -12.24 -0.14 35.90
CA VAL A 7 -12.88 -1.14 35.06
C VAL A 7 -14.14 -0.53 34.46
N ILE A 8 -14.16 -0.34 33.14
CA ILE A 8 -15.38 0.06 32.44
C ILE A 8 -16.30 -1.15 32.36
N GLN A 9 -17.38 -1.14 33.14
CA GLN A 9 -18.51 -2.04 32.93
C GLN A 9 -19.31 -1.53 31.72
N TRP A 10 -19.18 -2.25 30.61
CA TRP A 10 -19.92 -1.96 29.38
C TRP A 10 -21.05 -2.98 29.21
N ASP A 11 -22.27 -2.46 29.10
CA ASP A 11 -23.50 -3.24 28.89
C ASP A 11 -24.17 -2.70 27.63
N GLU A 12 -24.24 -3.53 26.60
CA GLU A 12 -24.77 -3.15 25.29
C GLU A 12 -26.25 -2.77 25.31
N SER A 13 -27.01 -3.24 26.31
CA SER A 13 -28.43 -2.87 26.47
C SER A 13 -28.63 -1.37 26.70
N ARG A 14 -27.60 -0.67 27.19
CA ARG A 14 -27.63 0.78 27.45
C ARG A 14 -27.44 1.64 26.22
N LEU A 15 -27.09 1.04 25.07
CA LEU A 15 -27.08 1.74 23.77
C LEU A 15 -28.49 2.13 23.29
N GLN A 16 -29.55 1.62 23.93
CA GLN A 16 -30.95 1.94 23.63
C GLN A 16 -31.48 3.18 24.39
N GLN A 17 -30.64 3.85 25.19
CA GLN A 17 -31.01 5.10 25.84
C GLN A 17 -31.03 6.26 24.81
N GLY A 18 -31.90 7.24 25.02
CA GLY A 18 -32.00 8.42 24.15
C GLY A 18 -30.67 9.20 24.06
N PRO A 19 -30.54 10.12 23.08
CA PRO A 19 -29.30 10.85 22.83
C PRO A 19 -28.79 11.57 24.09
N PRO A 20 -27.46 11.64 24.32
CA PRO A 20 -26.91 12.28 25.50
C PRO A 20 -27.27 13.77 25.53
N SER A 21 -27.60 14.29 26.72
CA SER A 21 -27.98 15.71 26.90
C SER A 21 -26.88 16.70 26.49
N LYS A 22 -25.62 16.27 26.59
CA LYS A 22 -24.44 16.96 26.09
C LYS A 22 -23.63 15.94 25.28
N PRO A 23 -23.77 15.85 23.95
CA PRO A 23 -22.92 14.98 23.14
C PRO A 23 -21.49 15.55 23.06
N VAL A 24 -20.48 14.67 23.10
CA VAL A 24 -19.10 15.07 22.83
C VAL A 24 -18.88 15.39 21.35
N ARG A 25 -17.94 16.29 21.08
CA ARG A 25 -17.39 16.57 19.75
C ARG A 25 -15.98 16.03 19.66
N ILE A 26 -15.67 15.39 18.55
CA ILE A 26 -14.40 14.68 18.37
C ILE A 26 -13.51 15.45 17.40
N ALA A 27 -12.24 15.63 17.75
CA ALA A 27 -11.19 16.03 16.83
C ALA A 27 -10.45 14.76 16.35
N TYR A 28 -10.72 14.36 15.12
CA TYR A 28 -10.03 13.28 14.44
C TYR A 28 -8.71 13.80 13.85
N MET A 29 -7.60 13.31 14.39
CA MET A 29 -6.27 13.52 13.82
C MET A 29 -5.95 12.41 12.82
N LEU A 30 -6.11 12.69 11.54
CA LEU A 30 -5.81 11.74 10.46
C LEU A 30 -4.35 11.84 10.05
N VAL A 31 -3.56 10.80 10.29
CA VAL A 31 -2.13 10.74 9.95
C VAL A 31 -1.95 9.80 8.76
N VAL A 32 -1.75 10.38 7.57
CA VAL A 32 -1.87 9.64 6.31
C VAL A 32 -0.62 9.78 5.42
N HIS A 33 -0.35 8.74 4.64
CA HIS A 33 0.74 8.68 3.67
C HIS A 33 0.38 7.69 2.56
N GLY A 34 1.21 7.62 1.52
CA GLY A 34 1.00 6.74 0.38
C GLY A 34 0.09 7.36 -0.68
N ARG A 35 -0.73 6.53 -1.33
CA ARG A 35 -1.54 6.92 -2.51
C ARG A 35 -3.04 6.65 -2.39
N ALA A 36 -3.48 5.99 -1.31
CA ALA A 36 -4.84 5.46 -1.13
C ALA A 36 -5.91 6.54 -0.80
N ILE A 37 -6.04 7.58 -1.65
CA ILE A 37 -7.00 8.67 -1.43
C ILE A 37 -8.45 8.17 -1.41
N ARG A 38 -8.82 7.20 -2.24
CA ARG A 38 -10.19 6.68 -2.29
C ARG A 38 -10.55 5.94 -1.01
N GLN A 39 -9.60 5.20 -0.43
CA GLN A 39 -9.75 4.60 0.90
C GLN A 39 -9.91 5.67 1.98
N LEU A 40 -9.09 6.72 1.95
CA LEU A 40 -9.19 7.83 2.91
C LEU A 40 -10.56 8.53 2.82
N LYS A 41 -11.05 8.80 1.61
CA LYS A 41 -12.39 9.36 1.38
C LYS A 41 -13.46 8.42 1.95
N ARG A 42 -13.38 7.12 1.67
CA ARG A 42 -14.30 6.10 2.23
C ARG A 42 -14.31 6.09 3.76
N LEU A 43 -13.13 6.15 4.40
CA LEU A 43 -13.01 6.30 5.86
C LEU A 43 -13.67 7.58 6.36
N ILE A 44 -13.33 8.75 5.80
CA ILE A 44 -13.93 10.03 6.17
C ILE A 44 -15.44 9.95 6.04
N LYS A 45 -15.96 9.40 4.94
CA LYS A 45 -17.41 9.22 4.71
C LYS A 45 -18.10 8.45 5.83
N ALA A 46 -17.45 7.40 6.33
CA ALA A 46 -17.98 6.54 7.41
C ALA A 46 -17.98 7.24 8.78
N VAL A 47 -16.95 8.05 9.09
CA VAL A 47 -16.80 8.71 10.40
C VAL A 47 -17.29 10.17 10.43
N TYR A 48 -17.66 10.74 9.28
CA TYR A 48 -18.05 12.14 9.17
C TYR A 48 -19.35 12.43 9.92
N HIS A 49 -19.30 13.48 10.74
CA HIS A 49 -20.48 14.17 11.23
C HIS A 49 -20.16 15.66 11.33
N GLN A 50 -21.13 16.53 11.01
CA GLN A 50 -20.95 17.99 10.99
C GLN A 50 -20.51 18.60 12.33
N GLN A 51 -20.71 17.90 13.45
CA GLN A 51 -20.31 18.35 14.79
C GLN A 51 -18.87 17.98 15.17
N HIS A 52 -18.22 17.10 14.40
CA HIS A 52 -16.84 16.69 14.62
C HIS A 52 -15.88 17.49 13.74
N PHE A 53 -14.59 17.37 14.04
CA PHE A 53 -13.53 18.09 13.36
C PHE A 53 -12.48 17.12 12.84
N PHE A 54 -11.93 17.38 11.66
CA PHE A 54 -10.95 16.52 11.01
C PHE A 54 -9.70 17.33 10.71
N TYR A 55 -8.59 16.99 11.36
CA TYR A 55 -7.29 17.59 11.09
C TYR A 55 -6.37 16.56 10.45
N ILE A 56 -5.97 16.82 9.21
CA ILE A 56 -5.28 15.84 8.37
C ILE A 56 -3.81 16.25 8.25
N HIS A 57 -2.92 15.39 8.73
CA HIS A 57 -1.49 15.47 8.43
C HIS A 57 -1.18 14.50 7.30
N VAL A 58 -0.54 15.00 6.25
CA VAL A 58 -0.04 14.18 5.14
C VAL A 58 1.48 14.20 5.13
N ASP A 59 2.11 13.01 5.18
CA ASP A 59 3.57 12.86 5.14
C ASP A 59 4.18 13.71 4.01
N LYS A 60 5.30 14.38 4.31
CA LYS A 60 5.97 15.31 3.39
C LYS A 60 6.36 14.67 2.03
N ARG A 61 6.53 13.34 1.97
CA ARG A 61 6.85 12.59 0.75
C ARG A 61 5.62 12.29 -0.11
N SER A 62 4.41 12.32 0.45
CA SER A 62 3.17 11.94 -0.25
C SER A 62 2.45 13.14 -0.88
N ASN A 63 3.07 13.77 -1.88
CA ASN A 63 2.57 15.02 -2.48
C ASN A 63 1.23 14.89 -3.19
N TYR A 64 1.00 13.82 -3.96
CA TYR A 64 -0.31 13.53 -4.55
C TYR A 64 -1.43 13.48 -3.50
N LEU A 65 -1.24 12.65 -2.47
CA LEU A 65 -2.23 12.52 -1.40
C LEU A 65 -2.48 13.85 -0.69
N HIS A 66 -1.45 14.69 -0.56
CA HIS A 66 -1.59 16.04 0.00
C HIS A 66 -2.43 16.95 -0.88
N ARG A 67 -2.19 17.00 -2.20
CA ARG A 67 -3.01 17.77 -3.14
C ARG A 67 -4.48 17.36 -3.06
N GLU A 68 -4.73 16.05 -3.09
CA GLU A 68 -6.07 15.49 -2.97
C GLU A 68 -6.75 15.80 -1.63
N ALA A 69 -6.01 15.71 -0.52
CA ALA A 69 -6.54 16.03 0.81
C ALA A 69 -6.86 17.53 0.96
N VAL A 70 -6.03 18.41 0.40
CA VAL A 70 -6.28 19.86 0.39
C VAL A 70 -7.52 20.19 -0.43
N GLU A 71 -7.66 19.59 -1.61
CA GLU A 71 -8.83 19.81 -2.47
C GLU A 71 -10.12 19.31 -1.78
N LEU A 72 -10.07 18.13 -1.17
CA LEU A 72 -11.16 17.61 -0.35
C LEU A 72 -11.54 18.57 0.78
N ALA A 73 -10.57 19.09 1.53
CA ALA A 73 -10.81 19.95 2.68
C ALA A 73 -11.51 21.26 2.32
N ARG A 74 -11.34 21.77 1.09
CA ARG A 74 -12.02 22.99 0.60
C ARG A 74 -13.55 22.87 0.61
N HIS A 75 -14.07 21.64 0.53
CA HIS A 75 -15.50 21.38 0.42
C HIS A 75 -16.21 21.27 1.79
N TYR A 76 -15.46 21.20 2.90
CA TYR A 76 -16.02 20.97 4.24
C TYR A 76 -15.40 21.89 5.28
N PRO A 77 -16.19 22.75 5.96
CA PRO A 77 -15.65 23.75 6.90
C PRO A 77 -15.01 23.14 8.16
N ASN A 78 -15.38 21.90 8.49
CA ASN A 78 -14.87 21.14 9.64
C ASN A 78 -13.73 20.17 9.27
N ILE A 79 -13.14 20.29 8.07
CA ILE A 79 -11.96 19.54 7.65
C ILE A 79 -10.83 20.52 7.34
N ARG A 80 -9.65 20.30 7.92
CA ARG A 80 -8.44 21.11 7.65
C ARG A 80 -7.24 20.20 7.46
N VAL A 81 -6.29 20.65 6.64
CA VAL A 81 -4.99 19.99 6.44
C VAL A 81 -3.92 20.79 7.17
N THR A 82 -2.98 20.13 7.82
CA THR A 82 -1.87 20.79 8.51
C THR A 82 -1.06 21.65 7.52
N PRO A 83 -0.79 22.93 7.81
CA PRO A 83 0.00 23.77 6.90
C PRO A 83 1.48 23.38 6.87
N TRP A 84 1.92 22.63 7.89
CA TRP A 84 3.24 22.04 8.00
C TRP A 84 3.16 20.53 7.75
N ARG A 85 4.24 19.95 7.24
CA ARG A 85 4.35 18.51 6.95
C ARG A 85 5.69 17.98 7.44
N MET A 86 5.68 16.78 8.00
CA MET A 86 6.88 16.09 8.50
C MET A 86 7.06 14.78 7.73
N VAL A 87 8.30 14.30 7.66
CA VAL A 87 8.59 12.96 7.16
C VAL A 87 8.41 12.01 8.35
N THR A 88 7.26 11.39 8.46
CA THR A 88 6.91 10.51 9.60
C THR A 88 7.27 9.08 9.24
N ILE A 89 8.57 8.76 9.31
CA ILE A 89 9.06 7.41 9.06
C ILE A 89 8.57 6.43 10.13
N TRP A 90 8.56 5.13 9.80
CA TRP A 90 8.23 4.08 10.76
C TRP A 90 9.19 4.14 11.96
N GLY A 91 8.64 4.21 13.17
CA GLY A 91 9.42 4.32 14.41
C GLY A 91 10.02 5.71 14.69
N GLY A 92 9.89 6.68 13.78
CA GLY A 92 10.51 8.00 13.89
C GLY A 92 10.06 8.80 15.12
N ALA A 93 11.00 9.56 15.69
CA ALA A 93 10.74 10.56 16.72
C ALA A 93 9.75 11.65 16.25
N SER A 94 9.76 11.94 14.95
CA SER A 94 8.90 12.90 14.26
C SER A 94 7.41 12.62 14.42
N LEU A 95 7.00 11.37 14.66
CA LEU A 95 5.58 11.04 14.89
C LEU A 95 5.04 11.69 16.17
N LEU A 96 5.79 11.62 17.28
CA LEU A 96 5.38 12.29 18.52
C LEU A 96 5.43 13.82 18.35
N LYS A 97 6.49 14.34 17.69
CA LYS A 97 6.60 15.77 17.40
C LYS A 97 5.41 16.29 16.58
N MET A 98 4.96 15.50 15.61
CA MET A 98 3.76 15.77 14.82
C MET A 98 2.51 15.79 15.71
N TYR A 99 2.29 14.77 16.55
CA TYR A 99 1.13 14.77 17.46
C TYR A 99 1.11 15.97 18.39
N LEU A 100 2.22 16.28 19.06
CA LEU A 100 2.30 17.43 19.98
C LEU A 100 2.04 18.76 19.28
N ARG A 101 2.53 18.93 18.04
CA ARG A 101 2.27 20.14 17.25
C ARG A 101 0.80 20.21 16.82
N SER A 102 0.22 19.11 16.34
CA SER A 102 -1.19 19.06 15.95
C SER A 102 -2.13 19.29 17.14
N MET A 103 -1.79 18.76 18.31
CA MET A 103 -2.52 19.01 19.56
C MET A 103 -2.48 20.49 19.93
N LYS A 104 -1.31 21.13 19.83
CA LYS A 104 -1.18 22.58 20.03
C LYS A 104 -2.05 23.37 19.05
N ASP A 105 -1.93 23.09 17.75
CA ASP A 105 -2.75 23.75 16.72
C ASP A 105 -4.25 23.62 17.06
N LEU A 106 -4.72 22.40 17.37
CA LEU A 106 -6.13 22.13 17.71
C LEU A 106 -6.61 22.84 18.98
N LEU A 107 -5.73 23.09 19.95
CA LEU A 107 -6.06 23.85 21.15
C LEU A 107 -6.19 25.35 20.85
N GLU A 108 -5.39 25.86 19.93
CA GLU A 108 -5.37 27.27 19.50
C GLU A 108 -6.52 27.61 18.54
N LEU A 109 -7.12 26.61 17.88
CA LEU A 109 -8.34 26.76 17.07
C LEU A 109 -9.60 26.92 17.93
N SER A 110 -9.82 28.14 18.42
CA SER A 110 -10.96 28.50 19.29
C SER A 110 -12.35 28.18 18.70
N GLU A 111 -12.48 28.21 17.38
CA GLU A 111 -13.70 27.88 16.64
C GLU A 111 -13.99 26.37 16.59
N TRP A 112 -13.04 25.52 16.98
CA TRP A 112 -13.16 24.07 17.08
C TRP A 112 -13.18 23.61 18.54
N PRO A 113 -14.34 23.72 19.23
CA PRO A 113 -14.47 23.33 20.64
C PRO A 113 -14.67 21.80 20.82
N TRP A 114 -13.66 21.01 20.46
CA TRP A 114 -13.66 19.55 20.63
C TRP A 114 -13.47 19.09 22.08
N ASP A 115 -13.93 17.89 22.41
CA ASP A 115 -13.81 17.26 23.74
C ASP A 115 -12.78 16.13 23.78
N PHE A 116 -12.64 15.39 22.67
CA PHE A 116 -11.72 14.26 22.52
C PHE A 116 -10.81 14.42 21.31
N PHE A 117 -9.54 14.04 21.48
CA PHE A 117 -8.58 13.83 20.41
C PHE A 117 -8.51 12.33 20.09
N ILE A 118 -8.76 11.94 18.84
CA ILE A 118 -8.66 10.56 18.36
C ILE A 118 -7.77 10.50 17.13
N ASN A 119 -6.70 9.71 17.19
CA ASN A 119 -5.81 9.51 16.04
C ASN A 119 -6.22 8.31 15.18
N LEU A 120 -6.22 8.47 13.85
CA LEU A 120 -6.49 7.41 12.88
C LEU A 120 -5.47 7.48 11.73
N SER A 121 -5.13 6.34 11.15
CA SER A 121 -4.44 6.29 9.86
C SER A 121 -5.43 6.09 8.71
N ALA A 122 -4.95 6.19 7.47
CA ALA A 122 -5.74 5.85 6.28
C ALA A 122 -6.16 4.35 6.22
N THR A 123 -5.60 3.52 7.11
CA THR A 123 -5.87 2.06 7.18
C THR A 123 -6.65 1.65 8.43
N ASP A 124 -7.13 2.62 9.22
CA ASP A 124 -8.11 2.38 10.28
C ASP A 124 -9.53 2.40 9.69
N TYR A 125 -10.47 1.72 10.33
CA TYR A 125 -11.89 1.74 9.95
C TYR A 125 -12.79 1.61 11.19
N PRO A 126 -13.96 2.27 11.25
CA PRO A 126 -14.90 2.08 12.35
C PRO A 126 -15.44 0.64 12.41
N THR A 127 -15.69 0.15 13.62
CA THR A 127 -16.36 -1.13 13.89
C THR A 127 -17.73 -0.97 14.56
N ARG A 128 -18.09 0.27 14.87
CA ARG A 128 -19.35 0.70 15.49
C ARG A 128 -19.76 2.04 14.89
N THR A 129 -21.03 2.38 15.02
CA THR A 129 -21.57 3.62 14.47
C THR A 129 -21.08 4.85 15.24
N ASN A 130 -21.16 6.02 14.60
CA ASN A 130 -20.84 7.29 15.25
C ASN A 130 -21.70 7.55 16.49
N ASP A 131 -22.97 7.17 16.48
CA ASP A 131 -23.88 7.43 17.62
C ASP A 131 -23.47 6.61 18.84
N GLU A 132 -23.10 5.34 18.65
CA GLU A 132 -22.57 4.50 19.72
C GLU A 132 -21.28 5.08 20.29
N LEU A 133 -20.37 5.57 19.43
CA LEU A 133 -19.12 6.20 19.86
C LEU A 133 -19.38 7.47 20.68
N VAL A 134 -20.24 8.37 20.18
CA VAL A 134 -20.57 9.62 20.86
C VAL A 134 -21.26 9.35 22.19
N MET A 135 -22.17 8.38 22.26
CA MET A 135 -22.82 7.98 23.51
C MET A 135 -21.81 7.43 24.52
N PHE A 136 -20.92 6.53 24.09
CA PHE A 136 -19.87 5.98 24.94
C PHE A 136 -18.95 7.07 25.51
N LEU A 137 -18.40 7.91 24.65
CA LEU A 137 -17.47 8.97 25.06
C LEU A 137 -18.16 10.07 25.87
N SER A 138 -19.44 10.35 25.63
CA SER A 138 -20.21 11.31 26.43
C SER A 138 -20.41 10.84 27.87
N LYS A 139 -20.55 9.52 28.07
CA LYS A 139 -20.65 8.90 29.41
C LYS A 139 -19.31 8.91 30.15
N TYR A 140 -18.21 8.69 29.44
CA TYR A 140 -16.85 8.61 29.99
C TYR A 140 -15.98 9.82 29.61
N ARG A 141 -16.57 11.02 29.62
CA ARG A 141 -15.94 12.26 29.11
C ARG A 141 -14.65 12.64 29.84
N ASP A 142 -14.50 12.20 31.08
CA ASP A 142 -13.34 12.46 31.94
C ASP A 142 -12.23 11.39 31.82
N LYS A 143 -12.38 10.38 30.96
CA LYS A 143 -11.45 9.24 30.86
C LYS A 143 -10.55 9.30 29.62
N ASN A 144 -9.30 8.89 29.81
CA ASN A 144 -8.28 8.76 28.77
C ASN A 144 -8.09 7.28 28.41
N PHE A 145 -8.14 6.97 27.12
CA PHE A 145 -8.16 5.61 26.60
C PHE A 145 -6.82 5.25 25.94
N LEU A 146 -5.96 4.60 26.72
CA LEU A 146 -4.64 4.12 26.29
C LEU A 146 -4.57 2.61 26.54
N LYS A 147 -3.84 1.87 25.71
CA LYS A 147 -3.66 0.42 25.90
C LYS A 147 -2.22 0.12 26.23
N SER A 148 -1.99 -0.38 27.44
CA SER A 148 -0.68 -0.85 27.90
C SER A 148 -0.36 -2.24 27.32
N HIS A 149 0.93 -2.57 27.29
CA HIS A 149 1.43 -3.85 26.78
C HIS A 149 0.97 -5.06 27.61
N GLY A 150 0.62 -4.86 28.89
CA GLY A 150 0.03 -5.87 29.79
C GLY A 150 0.94 -7.05 30.11
N ARG A 151 2.26 -6.86 30.10
CA ARG A 151 3.28 -7.92 30.29
C ARG A 151 4.35 -7.45 31.28
N ASP A 152 5.44 -8.20 31.39
CA ASP A 152 6.63 -7.77 32.13
C ASP A 152 7.21 -6.45 31.58
N ASN A 153 7.34 -5.44 32.45
CA ASN A 153 7.73 -4.08 32.05
C ASN A 153 9.22 -3.99 31.68
N ALA A 154 10.10 -4.70 32.39
CA ALA A 154 11.53 -4.72 32.06
C ALA A 154 11.78 -5.27 30.64
N ARG A 155 11.04 -6.32 30.27
CA ARG A 155 11.06 -6.87 28.91
C ARG A 155 10.46 -5.91 27.87
N PHE A 156 9.44 -5.13 28.23
CA PHE A 156 8.88 -4.10 27.35
C PHE A 156 9.93 -3.02 27.03
N ILE A 157 10.55 -2.44 28.06
CA ILE A 157 11.61 -1.42 27.94
C ILE A 157 12.71 -1.89 26.99
N LYS A 158 13.24 -3.10 27.20
CA LYS A 158 14.29 -3.69 26.35
C LYS A 158 13.84 -3.95 24.91
N LYS A 159 12.59 -4.37 24.70
CA LYS A 159 12.07 -4.69 23.35
C LYS A 159 11.75 -3.44 22.54
N GLN A 160 11.32 -2.38 23.19
CA GLN A 160 11.07 -1.08 22.57
C GLN A 160 12.36 -0.27 22.37
N GLY A 161 13.48 -0.71 22.98
CA GLY A 161 14.73 0.04 22.96
C GLY A 161 14.64 1.37 23.73
N LEU A 162 13.80 1.44 24.78
CA LEU A 162 13.68 2.66 25.59
C LEU A 162 14.98 2.97 26.36
N ASP A 163 15.77 1.94 26.65
CA ASP A 163 17.13 1.98 27.22
C ASP A 163 18.23 2.22 26.16
N ARG A 164 17.84 2.64 24.95
CA ARG A 164 18.74 3.01 23.86
C ARG A 164 18.47 4.45 23.44
N LEU A 165 19.53 5.15 23.06
CA LEU A 165 19.46 6.49 22.50
C LEU A 165 19.32 6.39 20.98
N PHE A 166 18.31 7.05 20.43
CA PHE A 166 18.10 7.15 18.99
C PHE A 166 18.11 8.60 18.51
N HIS A 167 18.49 8.82 17.25
CA HIS A 167 18.39 10.13 16.61
C HIS A 167 17.79 9.99 15.22
N GLU A 168 16.75 10.78 14.93
CA GLU A 168 16.15 10.84 13.61
C GLU A 168 16.90 11.86 12.74
N CYS A 169 17.54 11.39 11.68
CA CYS A 169 18.22 12.24 10.69
C CYS A 169 18.20 11.56 9.32
N ASP A 170 18.11 12.33 8.23
CA ASP A 170 18.10 11.84 6.85
C ASP A 170 17.05 10.75 6.56
N SER A 171 15.86 10.88 7.17
CA SER A 171 14.77 9.90 7.07
C SER A 171 15.14 8.49 7.58
N HIS A 172 16.09 8.41 8.52
CA HIS A 172 16.51 7.19 9.20
C HIS A 172 16.56 7.39 10.73
N MET A 173 16.27 6.31 11.47
CA MET A 173 16.39 6.27 12.93
C MET A 173 17.69 5.57 13.34
N TRP A 174 18.71 6.38 13.64
CA TRP A 174 20.05 5.95 14.02
C TRP A 174 20.12 5.57 15.49
N ARG A 175 20.66 4.39 15.81
CA ARG A 175 20.91 3.98 17.19
C ARG A 175 22.31 4.43 17.63
N LEU A 176 22.37 5.34 18.60
CA LEU A 176 23.62 6.00 19.02
C LEU A 176 24.31 5.33 20.21
N GLY A 177 23.57 4.58 21.04
CA GLY A 177 24.14 3.93 22.21
C GLY A 177 23.10 3.54 23.26
N GLU A 178 23.58 3.21 24.45
CA GLU A 178 22.74 2.94 25.62
C GLU A 178 22.41 4.23 26.38
N ARG A 179 21.30 4.23 27.11
CA ARG A 179 20.96 5.29 28.07
C ARG A 179 20.21 4.72 29.26
N HIS A 180 20.22 5.46 30.37
CA HIS A 180 19.47 5.09 31.58
C HIS A 180 18.00 5.53 31.48
N ILE A 181 17.12 4.74 32.08
CA ILE A 181 15.71 5.11 32.28
C ILE A 181 15.63 6.09 33.46
N PRO A 182 14.90 7.21 33.35
CA PRO A 182 14.79 8.16 34.45
C PRO A 182 14.23 7.52 35.72
N GLU A 183 14.86 7.79 36.86
CA GLU A 183 14.41 7.32 38.16
C GLU A 183 13.24 8.15 38.71
N GLY A 184 12.48 7.58 39.64
CA GLY A 184 11.38 8.29 40.31
C GLY A 184 10.05 8.33 39.54
N ILE A 185 10.00 7.78 38.32
CA ILE A 185 8.79 7.68 37.50
C ILE A 185 8.46 6.24 37.12
N VAL A 186 7.20 5.98 36.83
CA VAL A 186 6.73 4.71 36.25
C VAL A 186 6.73 4.82 34.72
N VAL A 187 7.61 4.08 34.06
CA VAL A 187 7.59 3.96 32.59
C VAL A 187 6.61 2.86 32.18
N ASP A 188 5.70 3.19 31.29
CA ASP A 188 4.76 2.24 30.66
C ASP A 188 4.56 2.60 29.18
N GLY A 189 3.99 1.66 28.42
CA GLY A 189 3.58 1.89 27.06
C GLY A 189 2.79 0.73 26.45
N GLY A 190 2.49 0.83 25.18
CA GLY A 190 1.77 -0.18 24.42
C GLY A 190 1.38 0.36 23.05
N SER A 191 0.09 0.55 22.80
CA SER A 191 -0.37 1.06 21.51
C SER A 191 -0.23 2.58 21.41
N ASP A 192 0.23 3.07 20.27
CA ASP A 192 0.23 4.48 19.86
C ASP A 192 -1.11 4.97 19.28
N TRP A 193 -2.15 4.14 19.33
CA TRP A 193 -3.53 4.48 18.95
C TRP A 193 -4.33 4.70 20.22
N PHE A 194 -4.96 5.86 20.36
CA PHE A 194 -5.57 6.29 21.62
C PHE A 194 -6.74 7.26 21.41
N SER A 195 -7.47 7.51 22.49
CA SER A 195 -8.45 8.60 22.58
C SER A 195 -8.19 9.38 23.86
N LEU A 196 -7.85 10.67 23.75
CA LEU A 196 -7.44 11.51 24.87
C LEU A 196 -8.42 12.65 25.08
N THR A 197 -8.67 13.02 26.34
CA THR A 197 -9.52 14.16 26.67
C THR A 197 -8.81 15.46 26.35
N ARG A 198 -9.58 16.52 26.04
CA ARG A 198 -9.03 17.86 25.85
C ARG A 198 -8.19 18.33 27.04
N SER A 199 -8.66 18.10 28.27
CA SER A 199 -7.93 18.49 29.49
C SER A 199 -6.56 17.85 29.62
N PHE A 200 -6.43 16.56 29.27
CA PHE A 200 -5.13 15.88 29.29
C PHE A 200 -4.23 16.38 28.15
N VAL A 201 -4.79 16.64 26.97
CA VAL A 201 -4.04 17.24 25.86
C VAL A 201 -3.54 18.65 26.22
N GLU A 202 -4.35 19.48 26.87
CA GLU A 202 -3.94 20.80 27.40
C GLU A 202 -2.79 20.68 28.39
N TYR A 203 -2.87 19.73 29.33
CA TYR A 203 -1.77 19.43 30.25
C TYR A 203 -0.49 19.02 29.49
N VAL A 204 -0.60 18.05 28.57
CA VAL A 204 0.53 17.55 27.78
C VAL A 204 1.19 18.63 26.93
N VAL A 205 0.46 19.65 26.48
CA VAL A 205 0.97 20.73 25.61
C VAL A 205 1.46 21.96 26.39
N TYR A 206 0.76 22.36 27.46
CA TYR A 206 1.02 23.63 28.14
C TYR A 206 1.59 23.51 29.55
N ALA A 207 1.66 22.31 30.14
CA ALA A 207 2.31 22.17 31.44
C ALA A 207 3.78 22.59 31.39
N ASP A 208 4.17 23.40 32.37
CA ASP A 208 5.54 23.84 32.62
C ASP A 208 6.14 23.12 33.85
N ASP A 209 5.64 21.91 34.14
CA ASP A 209 6.19 21.10 35.21
C ASP A 209 7.41 20.28 34.77
N GLN A 210 8.19 19.84 35.76
CA GLN A 210 9.43 19.11 35.53
C GLN A 210 9.19 17.77 34.81
N LEU A 211 8.08 17.09 35.09
CA LEU A 211 7.76 15.79 34.52
C LEU A 211 7.59 15.88 33.00
N VAL A 212 6.69 16.76 32.55
CA VAL A 212 6.37 16.90 31.11
C VAL A 212 7.58 17.43 30.34
N SER A 213 8.30 18.41 30.89
CA SER A 213 9.49 18.98 30.25
C SER A 213 10.60 17.94 30.05
N GLN A 214 10.94 17.17 31.09
CA GLN A 214 11.96 16.13 31.00
C GLN A 214 11.54 14.98 30.09
N LEU A 215 10.27 14.57 30.11
CA LEU A 215 9.77 13.52 29.23
C LEU A 215 9.77 13.96 27.76
N ARG A 216 9.41 15.21 27.44
CA ARG A 216 9.54 15.72 26.06
C ARG A 216 10.97 15.64 25.56
N GLN A 217 11.95 15.98 26.40
CA GLN A 217 13.37 15.87 26.06
C GLN A 217 13.79 14.41 25.89
N PHE A 218 13.42 13.52 26.81
CA PHE A 218 13.74 12.09 26.73
C PHE A 218 13.18 11.46 25.44
N TYR A 219 11.92 11.78 25.11
CA TYR A 219 11.21 11.23 23.97
C TYR A 219 11.58 11.85 22.62
N THR A 220 12.34 12.95 22.61
CA THR A 220 12.95 13.51 21.39
C THR A 220 13.97 12.53 20.77
N TYR A 221 14.60 11.70 21.61
CA TYR A 221 15.65 10.76 21.20
C TYR A 221 15.25 9.29 21.44
N THR A 222 13.96 8.99 21.26
CA THR A 222 13.35 7.68 21.53
C THR A 222 12.80 7.07 20.23
N LEU A 223 13.04 5.78 20.03
CA LEU A 223 12.35 4.96 19.02
C LEU A 223 10.89 4.73 19.42
N LEU A 224 9.96 4.79 18.46
CA LEU A 224 8.52 4.55 18.67
C LEU A 224 7.96 5.40 19.84
N PRO A 225 8.24 6.71 19.91
CA PRO A 225 8.00 7.49 21.12
C PRO A 225 6.51 7.58 21.50
N ALA A 226 5.61 7.59 20.51
CA ALA A 226 4.18 7.66 20.73
C ALA A 226 3.60 6.40 21.38
N GLU A 227 4.33 5.26 21.35
CA GLU A 227 3.90 4.02 22.00
C GLU A 227 4.09 4.03 23.52
N SER A 228 4.79 5.02 24.11
CA SER A 228 4.97 5.08 25.57
C SER A 228 4.97 6.49 26.18
N PHE A 229 5.13 7.56 25.39
CA PHE A 229 5.11 8.93 25.90
C PHE A 229 3.82 9.25 26.64
N PHE A 230 2.65 9.07 26.01
CA PHE A 230 1.37 9.44 26.60
C PHE A 230 1.02 8.59 27.83
N HIS A 231 1.36 7.29 27.82
CA HIS A 231 1.20 6.40 28.98
C HIS A 231 2.06 6.88 30.15
N THR A 232 3.34 7.12 29.90
CA THR A 232 4.29 7.56 30.93
C THR A 232 3.90 8.93 31.49
N VAL A 233 3.49 9.89 30.66
CA VAL A 233 3.00 11.19 31.16
C VAL A 233 1.74 11.00 32.01
N LEU A 234 0.74 10.27 31.52
CA LEU A 234 -0.54 10.14 32.23
C LEU A 234 -0.39 9.44 33.57
N GLU A 235 0.31 8.31 33.63
CA GLU A 235 0.49 7.51 34.85
C GLU A 235 1.24 8.27 35.96
N ASN A 236 2.09 9.22 35.60
CA ASN A 236 2.86 10.02 36.56
C ASN A 236 2.27 11.42 36.79
N SER A 237 1.15 11.75 36.16
CA SER A 237 0.46 13.05 36.30
C SER A 237 -0.60 13.02 37.40
N HIS A 238 -1.12 14.21 37.74
CA HIS A 238 -2.30 14.37 38.61
C HIS A 238 -3.58 13.76 38.01
N ALA A 239 -3.59 13.40 36.73
CA ALA A 239 -4.72 12.80 36.02
C ALA A 239 -4.63 11.26 35.91
N CYS A 240 -3.73 10.61 36.67
CA CYS A 240 -3.49 9.16 36.56
C CYS A 240 -4.74 8.29 36.75
N GLU A 241 -5.71 8.71 37.58
CA GLU A 241 -6.99 8.01 37.82
C GLU A 241 -7.96 8.08 36.62
N THR A 242 -7.64 8.87 35.59
CA THR A 242 -8.44 8.96 34.35
C THR A 242 -8.04 7.90 33.32
N LEU A 243 -6.91 7.22 33.51
CA LEU A 243 -6.41 6.19 32.60
C LEU A 243 -7.32 4.97 32.59
N VAL A 244 -7.84 4.61 31.43
CA VAL A 244 -8.52 3.33 31.17
C VAL A 244 -7.61 2.49 30.29
N ASP A 245 -7.23 1.29 30.74
CA ASP A 245 -6.38 0.34 29.99
C ASP A 245 -7.12 -0.39 28.84
N ASN A 246 -7.74 0.41 27.97
CA ASN A 246 -8.34 0.03 26.71
C ASN A 246 -8.32 1.24 25.78
N ASN A 247 -7.68 1.13 24.62
CA ASN A 247 -7.62 2.19 23.63
C ASN A 247 -8.79 2.20 22.64
N LEU A 248 -9.80 1.35 22.85
CA LEU A 248 -10.98 1.22 22.01
C LEU A 248 -10.69 0.67 20.59
N ARG A 249 -9.57 -0.02 20.42
CA ARG A 249 -9.12 -0.57 19.13
C ARG A 249 -9.08 -2.10 19.08
N VAL A 250 -9.24 -2.61 17.87
CA VAL A 250 -8.81 -3.95 17.47
C VAL A 250 -7.63 -3.82 16.51
N THR A 251 -6.48 -4.37 16.91
CA THR A 251 -5.28 -4.39 16.07
C THR A 251 -4.97 -5.83 15.69
N ASN A 252 -4.97 -6.15 14.38
CA ASN A 252 -4.81 -7.52 13.87
C ASN A 252 -3.36 -8.01 13.93
N TRP A 253 -2.87 -8.30 15.14
CA TRP A 253 -1.52 -8.81 15.34
C TRP A 253 -1.42 -10.31 15.00
N ASN A 254 -0.74 -10.66 13.91
CA ASN A 254 -0.22 -12.01 13.67
C ASN A 254 1.31 -11.98 13.57
N ARG A 255 1.98 -12.21 14.71
CA ARG A 255 3.45 -12.10 14.80
C ARG A 255 4.21 -13.06 13.89
N LYS A 256 3.63 -14.19 13.49
CA LYS A 256 4.28 -15.14 12.57
C LYS A 256 4.50 -14.52 11.18
N LEU A 257 3.61 -13.60 10.78
CA LEU A 257 3.66 -12.91 9.49
C LEU A 257 4.18 -11.48 9.63
N GLY A 258 3.73 -10.73 10.64
CA GLY A 258 4.02 -9.30 10.78
C GLY A 258 5.36 -8.94 11.43
N CYS A 259 6.11 -9.88 12.02
CA CYS A 259 7.41 -9.62 12.66
C CYS A 259 8.57 -10.17 11.82
N LYS A 260 8.90 -9.49 10.72
CA LYS A 260 9.96 -9.93 9.76
C LYS A 260 11.17 -9.00 9.71
N CYS A 261 11.28 -8.04 10.62
CA CYS A 261 12.30 -6.98 10.58
C CYS A 261 12.35 -6.23 9.23
N GLN A 262 11.18 -6.03 8.60
CA GLN A 262 11.07 -5.41 7.27
C GLN A 262 11.57 -3.96 7.21
N TYR A 263 11.68 -3.29 8.36
CA TYR A 263 12.06 -1.88 8.49
C TYR A 263 13.55 -1.63 8.72
N LYS A 264 14.42 -2.65 8.61
CA LYS A 264 15.86 -2.50 8.87
C LYS A 264 16.57 -1.41 8.04
N HIS A 265 16.03 -1.07 6.87
CA HIS A 265 16.56 -0.03 5.99
C HIS A 265 16.10 1.40 6.39
N ILE A 266 15.21 1.54 7.36
CA ILE A 266 14.66 2.82 7.86
C ILE A 266 15.08 3.07 9.32
N VAL A 267 15.38 2.01 10.06
CA VAL A 267 15.68 2.08 11.50
C VAL A 267 16.63 0.97 11.91
N ASP A 268 17.52 1.29 12.84
CA ASP A 268 18.48 0.36 13.45
C ASP A 268 17.83 -0.56 14.50
N TRP A 269 16.63 -1.08 14.20
CA TRP A 269 15.85 -1.93 15.09
C TRP A 269 14.92 -2.88 14.31
N CYS A 270 14.49 -3.96 14.97
CA CYS A 270 13.52 -4.89 14.40
C CYS A 270 12.10 -4.54 14.86
N GLY A 271 11.27 -4.17 13.91
CA GLY A 271 9.85 -3.89 14.12
C GLY A 271 8.91 -5.05 13.79
N CYS A 272 7.67 -4.90 14.26
CA CYS A 272 6.52 -5.66 13.80
C CYS A 272 5.45 -4.72 13.26
N SER A 273 4.54 -5.22 12.42
CA SER A 273 3.33 -4.49 12.03
C SER A 273 2.12 -5.40 11.97
N PRO A 274 0.91 -4.89 12.25
CA PRO A 274 -0.31 -5.67 12.15
C PRO A 274 -0.64 -6.03 10.70
N ASN A 275 -1.33 -7.16 10.55
CA ASN A 275 -1.83 -7.66 9.28
C ASN A 275 -3.09 -6.93 8.86
N ASP A 276 -3.42 -7.04 7.58
CA ASP A 276 -4.70 -6.57 7.07
C ASP A 276 -5.81 -7.56 7.41
N PHE A 277 -7.00 -7.04 7.70
CA PHE A 277 -8.18 -7.87 7.93
C PHE A 277 -8.68 -8.51 6.63
N LYS A 278 -9.27 -9.70 6.75
CA LYS A 278 -9.91 -10.45 5.66
C LYS A 278 -11.36 -10.79 6.04
N PRO A 279 -12.22 -11.26 5.11
CA PRO A 279 -13.62 -11.52 5.40
C PRO A 279 -13.83 -12.51 6.56
N GLN A 280 -12.96 -13.52 6.65
CA GLN A 280 -12.94 -14.52 7.74
C GLN A 280 -12.71 -13.92 9.14
N ASP A 281 -12.11 -12.73 9.24
CA ASP A 281 -11.89 -12.06 10.52
C ASP A 281 -13.13 -11.28 10.99
N PHE A 282 -14.17 -11.13 10.17
CA PHE A 282 -15.34 -10.32 10.51
C PHE A 282 -16.02 -10.77 11.80
N LEU A 283 -16.14 -12.08 12.05
CA LEU A 283 -16.68 -12.61 13.31
C LEU A 283 -15.90 -12.13 14.53
N ARG A 284 -14.57 -11.98 14.41
CA ARG A 284 -13.71 -11.47 15.49
C ARG A 284 -13.94 -9.98 15.73
N LEU A 285 -14.38 -9.23 14.73
CA LEU A 285 -14.74 -7.80 14.87
C LEU A 285 -16.09 -7.63 15.57
N GLN A 286 -17.01 -8.60 15.44
CA GLN A 286 -18.31 -8.56 16.09
C GLN A 286 -18.29 -9.07 17.55
N GLN A 287 -17.55 -10.15 17.81
CA GLN A 287 -17.58 -10.85 19.11
C GLN A 287 -16.54 -10.35 20.11
N LEU A 288 -16.53 -9.04 20.37
CA LEU A 288 -15.56 -8.43 21.27
C LEU A 288 -16.14 -8.23 22.66
N SER A 289 -15.48 -8.80 23.67
CA SER A 289 -15.88 -8.72 25.09
C SER A 289 -15.65 -7.34 25.73
N ARG A 290 -14.98 -6.42 25.01
CA ARG A 290 -14.62 -5.08 25.48
C ARG A 290 -15.09 -4.03 24.48
N PRO A 291 -15.41 -2.81 24.94
CA PRO A 291 -15.82 -1.73 24.04
C PRO A 291 -14.70 -1.40 23.06
N THR A 292 -15.02 -1.43 21.77
CA THR A 292 -14.12 -1.12 20.66
C THR A 292 -14.91 -0.41 19.56
N PHE A 293 -14.30 0.60 18.95
CA PHE A 293 -14.98 1.46 17.97
C PHE A 293 -14.22 1.58 16.66
N PHE A 294 -12.95 1.18 16.62
CA PHE A 294 -12.15 1.14 15.40
C PHE A 294 -11.28 -0.12 15.35
N ALA A 295 -10.91 -0.50 14.14
CA ALA A 295 -9.99 -1.61 13.88
C ALA A 295 -8.93 -1.22 12.84
N ARG A 296 -7.81 -1.95 12.85
CA ARG A 296 -6.73 -1.84 11.86
C ARG A 296 -5.94 -3.15 11.68
N LYS A 297 -5.42 -3.45 10.49
CA LYS A 297 -5.37 -2.58 9.30
C LYS A 297 -6.34 -3.03 8.20
N PHE A 298 -6.70 -2.08 7.33
CA PHE A 298 -7.47 -2.31 6.11
C PHE A 298 -6.75 -1.64 4.93
N GLU A 299 -6.45 -2.41 3.89
CA GLU A 299 -5.82 -1.94 2.66
C GLU A 299 -6.66 -2.41 1.47
N SER A 300 -7.22 -1.48 0.70
CA SER A 300 -8.10 -1.80 -0.44
C SER A 300 -7.38 -2.53 -1.58
N THR A 301 -6.05 -2.42 -1.69
CA THR A 301 -5.24 -3.23 -2.63
C THR A 301 -5.01 -4.66 -2.16
N VAL A 302 -5.36 -4.99 -0.91
CA VAL A 302 -5.13 -6.29 -0.28
C VAL A 302 -6.43 -7.06 -0.07
N ASN A 303 -7.49 -6.42 0.42
CA ASN A 303 -8.86 -6.96 0.47
C ASN A 303 -9.88 -5.85 0.73
N GLN A 304 -10.80 -5.65 -0.21
CA GLN A 304 -11.92 -4.71 -0.11
C GLN A 304 -13.18 -5.36 0.44
N GLU A 305 -13.35 -6.66 0.22
CA GLU A 305 -14.57 -7.37 0.62
C GLU A 305 -14.86 -7.19 2.11
N VAL A 306 -13.85 -7.24 2.98
CA VAL A 306 -14.02 -7.01 4.42
C VAL A 306 -14.54 -5.59 4.73
N LEU A 307 -14.13 -4.57 3.96
CA LEU A 307 -14.61 -3.20 4.12
C LEU A 307 -16.07 -3.08 3.66
N GLU A 308 -16.46 -3.78 2.60
CA GLU A 308 -17.86 -3.83 2.14
C GLU A 308 -18.78 -4.51 3.16
N ILE A 309 -18.33 -5.62 3.76
CA ILE A 309 -19.06 -6.31 4.83
C ILE A 309 -19.24 -5.37 6.03
N LEU A 310 -18.18 -4.67 6.45
CA LEU A 310 -18.24 -3.71 7.55
C LEU A 310 -19.16 -2.51 7.24
N ASP A 311 -19.06 -1.92 6.06
CA ASP A 311 -19.93 -0.81 5.64
C ASP A 311 -21.40 -1.21 5.64
N THR A 312 -21.70 -2.40 5.10
CA THR A 312 -23.05 -2.93 5.04
C THR A 312 -23.59 -3.19 6.44
N HIS A 313 -22.75 -3.74 7.32
CA HIS A 313 -23.12 -4.00 8.70
C HIS A 313 -23.42 -2.72 9.49
N LEU A 314 -22.63 -1.67 9.30
CA LEU A 314 -22.74 -0.42 10.06
C LEU A 314 -23.80 0.55 9.51
N TYR A 315 -23.98 0.59 8.19
CA TYR A 315 -24.75 1.65 7.52
C TYR A 315 -25.76 1.13 6.50
N GLY A 316 -25.96 -0.19 6.43
CA GLY A 316 -26.82 -0.85 5.44
C GLY A 316 -26.19 -0.95 4.06
N SER A 317 -26.85 -1.68 3.15
CA SER A 317 -26.40 -1.80 1.76
C SER A 317 -26.60 -0.51 0.97
N TYR A 318 -25.73 -0.26 0.00
CA TYR A 318 -26.00 0.72 -1.04
C TYR A 318 -27.19 0.28 -1.92
N PRO A 319 -27.87 1.20 -2.63
CA PRO A 319 -28.94 0.86 -3.57
C PRO A 319 -28.53 -0.17 -4.63
N ALA A 320 -29.47 -1.02 -5.06
CA ALA A 320 -29.23 -2.25 -5.85
C ALA A 320 -28.55 -2.09 -7.23
N ASN A 321 -28.34 -0.85 -7.71
CA ASN A 321 -27.66 -0.55 -8.98
C ASN A 321 -26.48 0.40 -8.82
N THR A 322 -25.94 0.53 -7.60
CA THR A 322 -24.79 1.40 -7.35
C THR A 322 -23.56 0.84 -8.07
N PRO A 323 -22.95 1.58 -9.02
CA PRO A 323 -21.81 1.08 -9.78
C PRO A 323 -20.57 0.95 -8.89
N ALA A 324 -19.58 0.25 -9.41
CA ALA A 324 -18.21 0.25 -8.88
C ALA A 324 -18.05 -0.21 -7.42
N LEU A 325 -19.05 -0.83 -6.78
CA LEU A 325 -18.92 -1.24 -5.37
C LEU A 325 -17.71 -2.16 -5.14
N LYS A 326 -17.52 -3.14 -6.04
CA LYS A 326 -16.43 -4.11 -6.05
C LYS A 326 -15.11 -3.62 -6.68
N ALA A 327 -15.09 -2.39 -7.18
CA ALA A 327 -13.96 -1.86 -7.92
C ALA A 327 -13.06 -0.99 -7.03
N TYR A 328 -11.75 -1.00 -7.28
CA TYR A 328 -10.80 -0.07 -6.65
C TYR A 328 -9.89 0.57 -7.68
N TRP A 329 -9.55 1.82 -7.43
CA TRP A 329 -8.54 2.53 -8.19
C TRP A 329 -7.57 3.21 -7.24
N GLU A 330 -6.28 2.99 -7.48
CA GLU A 330 -5.22 3.66 -6.74
C GLU A 330 -4.23 4.29 -7.70
N ASN A 331 -4.07 5.61 -7.59
CA ASN A 331 -3.15 6.33 -8.44
C ASN A 331 -1.71 6.04 -8.02
N VAL A 332 -0.89 5.51 -8.93
CA VAL A 332 0.52 5.23 -8.70
C VAL A 332 1.44 6.28 -9.32
N TYR A 333 0.92 7.09 -10.25
CA TYR A 333 1.67 8.18 -10.84
C TYR A 333 0.74 9.32 -11.28
N ASP A 334 1.20 10.55 -11.08
CA ASP A 334 0.52 11.78 -11.45
C ASP A 334 1.55 12.80 -11.97
N ARG A 335 1.30 13.36 -13.15
CA ARG A 335 2.26 14.24 -13.86
C ARG A 335 2.67 15.47 -13.06
N VAL A 336 1.84 15.93 -12.12
CA VAL A 336 2.19 17.07 -11.25
C VAL A 336 3.37 16.75 -10.33
N ASP A 337 3.62 15.47 -10.01
CA ASP A 337 4.81 15.03 -9.27
C ASP A 337 6.09 15.01 -10.14
N GLY A 338 5.94 15.26 -11.45
CA GLY A 338 6.98 15.13 -12.46
C GLY A 338 7.47 13.68 -12.61
N LEU A 339 8.51 13.48 -13.42
CA LEU A 339 9.10 12.15 -13.62
C LEU A 339 9.87 11.64 -12.39
N SER A 340 10.00 12.45 -11.33
CA SER A 340 10.76 12.13 -10.12
C SER A 340 10.28 10.83 -9.45
N GLY A 341 8.95 10.60 -9.45
CA GLY A 341 8.30 9.42 -8.88
C GLY A 341 8.29 8.17 -9.76
N LEU A 342 8.82 8.23 -10.99
CA LEU A 342 8.94 7.07 -11.88
C LEU A 342 10.38 6.55 -11.93
N SER A 343 10.49 5.23 -12.06
CA SER A 343 11.72 4.55 -12.50
C SER A 343 11.80 4.50 -14.02
N ASP A 344 12.98 4.27 -14.59
CA ASP A 344 13.14 4.09 -16.04
C ASP A 344 12.35 2.87 -16.56
N VAL A 345 12.20 1.83 -15.72
CA VAL A 345 11.37 0.66 -16.00
C VAL A 345 9.89 1.05 -16.15
N THR A 346 9.32 1.68 -15.12
CA THR A 346 7.90 2.08 -15.13
C THR A 346 7.61 3.10 -16.23
N LEU A 347 8.54 4.02 -16.51
CA LEU A 347 8.43 4.96 -17.63
C LEU A 347 8.40 4.25 -18.99
N THR A 348 9.25 3.23 -19.18
CA THR A 348 9.24 2.38 -20.38
C THR A 348 7.89 1.69 -20.55
N PHE A 349 7.38 1.03 -19.50
CA PHE A 349 6.09 0.34 -19.55
C PHE A 349 4.93 1.30 -19.80
N TYR A 350 4.83 2.41 -19.07
CA TYR A 350 3.68 3.32 -19.19
C TYR A 350 3.62 4.02 -20.53
N THR A 351 4.77 4.37 -21.13
CA THR A 351 4.80 4.92 -22.50
C THR A 351 4.44 3.86 -23.55
N ALA A 352 4.90 2.62 -23.39
CA ALA A 352 4.49 1.51 -24.26
C ALA A 352 3.00 1.18 -24.15
N PHE A 353 2.45 1.19 -22.94
CA PHE A 353 1.02 1.02 -22.68
C PHE A 353 0.17 2.06 -23.40
N SER A 354 0.60 3.33 -23.39
CA SER A 354 -0.04 4.37 -24.20
C SER A 354 0.02 4.04 -25.69
N ARG A 355 1.19 3.71 -26.24
CA ARG A 355 1.33 3.36 -27.67
C ARG A 355 0.45 2.18 -28.09
N LEU A 356 0.48 1.09 -27.32
CA LEU A 356 -0.36 -0.09 -27.56
C LEU A 356 -1.86 0.24 -27.51
N GLY A 357 -2.28 1.12 -26.58
CA GLY A 357 -3.64 1.64 -26.53
C GLY A 357 -4.04 2.45 -27.75
N LEU A 358 -3.16 3.32 -28.26
CA LEU A 358 -3.43 4.10 -29.48
C LEU A 358 -3.52 3.21 -30.72
N HIS A 359 -2.68 2.17 -30.82
CA HIS A 359 -2.80 1.15 -31.86
C HIS A 359 -4.13 0.39 -31.76
N LYS A 360 -4.60 0.09 -30.54
CA LYS A 360 -5.93 -0.51 -30.33
C LYS A 360 -7.05 0.43 -30.78
N ALA A 361 -7.03 1.70 -30.38
CA ALA A 361 -8.03 2.70 -30.80
C ALA A 361 -8.09 2.83 -32.32
N ALA A 362 -6.92 2.82 -32.99
CA ALA A 362 -6.84 2.87 -34.45
C ALA A 362 -7.30 1.57 -35.15
N SER A 363 -7.35 0.43 -34.45
CA SER A 363 -7.73 -0.87 -35.02
C SER A 363 -9.17 -1.30 -34.73
N MET A 364 -9.89 -0.64 -33.81
CA MET A 364 -11.32 -0.86 -33.52
C MET A 364 -12.28 -0.48 -34.67
N LEU A 365 -11.76 -0.33 -35.89
CA LEU A 365 -12.47 0.09 -37.08
C LEU A 365 -13.39 -1.01 -37.61
N VAL A 366 -14.68 -0.73 -37.68
CA VAL A 366 -15.59 -1.36 -38.66
C VAL A 366 -15.53 -0.52 -39.92
N ALA A 367 -15.09 -1.14 -41.02
CA ALA A 367 -15.13 -0.68 -42.42
C ALA A 367 -15.40 0.85 -42.67
N LYS A 368 -14.36 1.56 -43.14
CA LYS A 368 -14.43 2.83 -43.92
C LYS A 368 -14.82 4.15 -43.21
N ALA A 369 -14.82 4.27 -41.89
CA ALA A 369 -14.85 5.56 -41.18
C ALA A 369 -13.84 5.53 -40.02
N ASP A 370 -12.97 6.49 -39.73
CA ASP A 370 -12.67 7.81 -40.28
C ASP A 370 -11.22 8.14 -39.86
N LYS A 371 -10.49 9.03 -40.55
CA LYS A 371 -9.13 9.45 -40.12
C LYS A 371 -9.12 10.09 -38.71
N LEU A 372 -10.31 10.40 -38.19
CA LEU A 372 -10.61 11.04 -36.90
C LEU A 372 -10.19 10.24 -35.66
N CYS A 373 -9.88 8.95 -35.76
CA CYS A 373 -9.46 8.10 -34.64
C CYS A 373 -7.96 7.77 -34.66
N ARG A 374 -7.16 8.57 -35.38
CA ARG A 374 -5.70 8.47 -35.37
C ARG A 374 -5.12 9.53 -34.44
N PHE A 375 -4.34 9.06 -33.48
CA PHE A 375 -3.82 9.89 -32.40
C PHE A 375 -2.31 9.78 -32.31
N GLU A 376 -1.66 10.89 -31.97
CA GLU A 376 -0.23 10.94 -31.65
C GLU A 376 -0.06 11.32 -30.17
N PRO A 377 0.73 10.57 -29.38
CA PRO A 377 0.92 10.88 -27.97
C PRO A 377 1.67 12.21 -27.80
N ARG A 378 1.21 13.07 -26.90
CA ARG A 378 1.89 14.31 -26.52
C ARG A 378 2.61 14.12 -25.18
N GLY A 379 3.94 14.06 -25.23
CA GLY A 379 4.77 13.91 -24.03
C GLY A 379 4.54 12.59 -23.29
N PHE A 380 4.76 12.60 -21.98
CA PHE A 380 4.59 11.42 -21.12
C PHE A 380 3.14 11.24 -20.65
N PRO A 381 2.79 10.05 -20.13
CA PRO A 381 1.50 9.83 -19.49
C PRO A 381 1.18 10.90 -18.44
N SER A 382 -0.10 11.23 -18.33
CA SER A 382 -0.62 12.23 -17.39
C SER A 382 -0.86 11.63 -16.00
N SER A 383 -1.39 10.41 -15.94
CA SER A 383 -1.60 9.68 -14.69
C SER A 383 -1.67 8.18 -14.94
N VAL A 384 -1.30 7.38 -13.94
CA VAL A 384 -1.47 5.92 -13.97
C VAL A 384 -2.17 5.44 -12.71
N HIS A 385 -3.18 4.60 -12.88
CA HIS A 385 -3.90 3.95 -11.78
C HIS A 385 -3.74 2.43 -11.83
N LEU A 386 -3.58 1.80 -10.68
CA LEU A 386 -3.92 0.38 -10.50
C LEU A 386 -5.43 0.25 -10.53
N TYR A 387 -5.94 -0.77 -11.22
CA TYR A 387 -7.36 -1.11 -11.23
C TYR A 387 -7.55 -2.51 -10.64
N PHE A 388 -8.42 -2.61 -9.63
CA PHE A 388 -8.86 -3.88 -9.05
C PHE A 388 -10.36 -4.03 -9.21
N TYR A 389 -10.80 -5.26 -9.38
CA TYR A 389 -12.22 -5.62 -9.36
C TYR A 389 -12.36 -6.95 -8.63
N ASP A 390 -13.22 -7.00 -7.61
CA ASP A 390 -13.48 -8.18 -6.79
C ASP A 390 -12.19 -8.77 -6.19
N ASP A 391 -11.38 -7.90 -5.57
CA ASP A 391 -10.07 -8.20 -4.97
C ASP A 391 -9.02 -8.83 -5.91
N ARG A 392 -9.21 -8.67 -7.23
CA ARG A 392 -8.27 -9.10 -8.25
C ARG A 392 -7.73 -7.92 -9.03
N PHE A 393 -6.41 -7.89 -9.19
CA PHE A 393 -5.73 -6.93 -10.05
C PHE A 393 -6.16 -7.12 -11.51
N GLN A 394 -6.71 -6.07 -12.12
CA GLN A 394 -7.19 -6.05 -13.50
C GLN A 394 -6.21 -5.39 -14.47
N GLY A 395 -5.16 -4.74 -13.94
CA GLY A 395 -4.14 -4.06 -14.74
C GLY A 395 -3.99 -2.57 -14.43
N TYR A 396 -3.42 -1.84 -15.39
CA TYR A 396 -3.14 -0.41 -15.27
C TYR A 396 -4.08 0.40 -16.15
N LEU A 397 -4.53 1.55 -15.64
CA LEU A 397 -5.22 2.57 -16.40
C LEU A 397 -4.25 3.72 -16.66
N VAL A 398 -3.91 3.94 -17.92
CA VAL A 398 -2.92 4.95 -18.33
C VAL A 398 -3.63 6.09 -19.04
N MET A 399 -3.64 7.27 -18.40
CA MET A 399 -4.16 8.50 -18.99
C MET A 399 -3.06 9.15 -19.82
N GLN A 400 -3.32 9.43 -21.09
CA GLN A 400 -2.37 10.04 -22.02
C GLN A 400 -3.03 11.21 -22.75
N GLU A 401 -2.34 12.36 -22.78
CA GLU A 401 -2.70 13.45 -23.68
C GLU A 401 -2.23 13.12 -25.10
N VAL A 402 -3.10 13.33 -26.07
CA VAL A 402 -2.84 13.02 -27.48
C VAL A 402 -3.26 14.18 -28.37
N GLN A 403 -2.72 14.21 -29.58
CA GLN A 403 -3.20 15.05 -30.66
C GLN A 403 -3.96 14.20 -31.67
N ASN A 404 -5.20 14.59 -31.97
CA ASN A 404 -5.97 13.99 -33.04
C ASN A 404 -5.41 14.45 -34.40
N LEU A 405 -4.95 13.53 -35.23
CA LEU A 405 -4.26 13.87 -36.48
C LEU A 405 -5.19 14.44 -37.56
N ALA A 406 -6.50 14.22 -37.45
CA ALA A 406 -7.45 14.74 -38.43
C ALA A 406 -7.99 16.13 -38.05
N THR A 407 -8.21 16.40 -36.76
CA THR A 407 -8.73 17.69 -36.29
C THR A 407 -7.65 18.63 -35.76
N GLY A 408 -6.46 18.11 -35.45
CA GLY A 408 -5.37 18.84 -34.80
C GLY A 408 -5.60 19.16 -33.32
N GLN A 409 -6.76 18.76 -32.75
CA GLN A 409 -7.14 19.06 -31.38
C GLN A 409 -6.42 18.16 -30.37
N ALA A 410 -6.17 18.70 -29.18
CA ALA A 410 -5.64 17.94 -28.06
C ALA A 410 -6.79 17.24 -27.31
N GLU A 411 -6.64 15.95 -27.08
CA GLU A 411 -7.59 15.10 -26.38
C GLU A 411 -6.87 14.33 -25.26
N SER A 412 -7.60 13.80 -24.29
CA SER A 412 -7.02 12.94 -23.24
C SER A 412 -7.75 11.61 -23.21
N LEU A 413 -7.00 10.54 -23.43
CA LEU A 413 -7.51 9.17 -23.52
C LEU A 413 -7.02 8.38 -22.32
N GLU A 414 -7.86 7.50 -21.80
CA GLU A 414 -7.44 6.50 -20.82
C GLU A 414 -7.41 5.12 -21.47
N VAL A 415 -6.31 4.41 -21.29
CA VAL A 415 -6.09 3.06 -21.81
C VAL A 415 -6.12 2.09 -20.65
N TRP A 416 -6.97 1.05 -20.74
CA TRP A 416 -6.93 -0.07 -19.82
C TRP A 416 -6.01 -1.17 -20.36
N MET A 417 -4.85 -1.30 -19.74
CA MET A 417 -3.88 -2.36 -20.01
C MET A 417 -4.05 -3.50 -19.03
N MET A 418 -4.41 -4.68 -19.54
CA MET A 418 -4.60 -5.89 -18.74
C MET A 418 -3.45 -6.88 -18.94
N PRO A 419 -2.98 -7.56 -17.89
CA PRO A 419 -1.98 -8.62 -18.02
C PRO A 419 -2.58 -9.85 -18.73
N GLN A 420 -1.77 -10.52 -19.53
CA GLN A 420 -2.07 -11.80 -20.18
C GLN A 420 -1.43 -12.91 -19.35
N GLY A 421 -2.23 -13.89 -18.91
CA GLY A 421 -1.74 -14.97 -18.07
C GLY A 421 -0.75 -15.87 -18.82
N ALA A 422 0.39 -16.17 -18.20
CA ALA A 422 1.42 -17.05 -18.74
C ALA A 422 1.55 -18.40 -18.00
N LEU A 423 0.82 -18.60 -16.88
CA LEU A 423 0.95 -19.80 -16.06
C LEU A 423 0.45 -21.04 -16.79
N LYS A 424 1.34 -22.03 -16.94
CA LYS A 424 1.01 -23.37 -17.41
C LYS A 424 1.29 -24.37 -16.29
N LEU A 425 0.23 -24.89 -15.69
CA LEU A 425 0.33 -26.01 -14.75
C LEU A 425 0.35 -27.32 -15.53
N SER A 426 1.28 -28.20 -15.21
CA SER A 426 1.33 -29.54 -15.81
C SER A 426 0.25 -30.41 -15.17
N GLY A 427 -0.70 -30.86 -16.00
CA GLY A 427 -1.78 -31.77 -15.61
C GLY A 427 -1.43 -33.22 -15.94
N HIS A 428 -0.39 -33.79 -15.34
CA HIS A 428 -0.10 -35.22 -15.48
C HIS A 428 -0.38 -35.98 -14.18
N GLY A 429 -1.19 -37.05 -14.32
CA GLY A 429 -1.79 -37.81 -13.24
C GLY A 429 -0.87 -38.82 -12.56
N GLY A 430 -1.17 -39.08 -11.29
CA GLY A 430 -0.59 -40.15 -10.47
C GLY A 430 -0.34 -39.70 -9.03
N GLN A 431 0.32 -38.55 -8.85
CA GLN A 431 0.53 -37.91 -7.54
C GLN A 431 -0.24 -36.58 -7.46
N ALA A 432 -0.83 -36.29 -6.31
CA ALA A 432 -1.52 -35.02 -6.10
C ALA A 432 -0.53 -33.87 -6.18
N ASN A 433 -0.47 -33.17 -7.31
CA ASN A 433 0.33 -31.96 -7.48
C ASN A 433 -0.13 -30.92 -6.43
N ARG A 434 0.75 -30.62 -5.46
CA ARG A 434 0.46 -29.65 -4.40
C ARG A 434 0.56 -28.21 -4.91
N LEU A 435 1.23 -27.96 -6.03
CA LEU A 435 1.43 -26.63 -6.58
C LEU A 435 0.08 -26.06 -7.05
N GLN A 436 -0.34 -24.97 -6.41
CA GLN A 436 -1.54 -24.23 -6.79
C GLN A 436 -1.23 -23.04 -7.70
N ASN A 437 -0.06 -22.41 -7.50
CA ASN A 437 0.35 -21.22 -8.24
C ASN A 437 1.88 -21.08 -8.24
N LEU A 438 2.43 -20.50 -9.30
CA LEU A 438 3.84 -20.14 -9.45
C LEU A 438 3.91 -18.74 -10.04
N GLU A 439 4.46 -17.79 -9.31
CA GLU A 439 4.56 -16.39 -9.74
C GLU A 439 6.00 -15.89 -9.59
N VAL A 440 6.37 -14.94 -10.46
CA VAL A 440 7.63 -14.20 -10.37
C VAL A 440 7.30 -12.73 -10.30
N GLY A 441 7.92 -12.03 -9.37
CA GLY A 441 7.74 -10.59 -9.20
C GLY A 441 8.81 -9.97 -8.33
N THR A 442 8.64 -8.69 -8.02
CA THR A 442 9.50 -7.94 -7.10
C THR A 442 8.68 -7.38 -5.95
N GLU A 443 9.36 -6.91 -4.90
CA GLU A 443 8.72 -6.33 -3.71
C GLU A 443 7.75 -7.31 -3.01
N TRP A 444 8.23 -8.53 -2.73
CA TRP A 444 7.48 -9.50 -1.95
C TRP A 444 7.16 -8.96 -0.55
N ASP A 445 5.87 -8.90 -0.22
CA ASP A 445 5.38 -8.59 1.12
C ASP A 445 5.15 -9.90 1.89
N PRO A 446 6.03 -10.29 2.83
CA PRO A 446 5.86 -11.52 3.59
C PRO A 446 4.71 -11.48 4.61
N LYS A 447 4.23 -10.28 4.97
CA LYS A 447 3.13 -10.09 5.91
C LYS A 447 1.80 -10.41 5.24
N GLU A 448 1.60 -9.90 4.03
CA GLU A 448 0.36 -10.08 3.25
C GLU A 448 0.46 -11.18 2.17
N ARG A 449 1.65 -11.74 1.97
CA ARG A 449 1.95 -12.85 1.04
C ARG A 449 1.55 -12.54 -0.40
N LEU A 450 1.97 -11.37 -0.88
CA LEU A 450 1.74 -10.87 -2.24
C LEU A 450 2.91 -10.00 -2.71
N PHE A 451 3.03 -9.77 -4.01
CA PHE A 451 3.96 -8.80 -4.57
C PHE A 451 3.35 -7.40 -4.59
N ARG A 452 4.08 -6.38 -4.11
CA ARG A 452 3.64 -4.98 -4.16
C ARG A 452 3.83 -4.36 -5.55
N ASN A 453 4.74 -4.92 -6.36
CA ASN A 453 4.74 -4.73 -7.82
C ASN A 453 3.65 -5.59 -8.46
N PHE A 454 2.39 -5.17 -8.37
CA PHE A 454 1.21 -5.92 -8.83
C PHE A 454 1.27 -6.36 -10.29
N GLY A 455 1.89 -5.56 -11.15
CA GLY A 455 2.03 -5.88 -12.58
C GLY A 455 3.27 -6.70 -12.92
N GLY A 456 4.16 -7.00 -11.96
CA GLY A 456 5.45 -7.63 -12.26
C GLY A 456 6.28 -6.86 -13.27
N LEU A 457 6.21 -5.52 -13.26
CA LEU A 457 6.95 -4.66 -14.18
C LEU A 457 8.43 -4.72 -13.79
N MET A 458 9.27 -5.34 -14.62
CA MET A 458 10.68 -5.60 -14.32
C MET A 458 11.61 -5.13 -15.44
N GLY A 459 12.78 -4.64 -15.06
CA GLY A 459 13.88 -4.29 -15.94
C GLY A 459 15.18 -5.04 -15.60
N PRO A 460 16.28 -4.73 -16.31
CA PRO A 460 17.55 -5.46 -16.22
C PRO A 460 18.22 -5.48 -14.83
N PHE A 461 17.92 -4.51 -13.97
CA PHE A 461 18.52 -4.38 -12.62
C PHE A 461 17.57 -4.79 -11.49
N ASP A 462 16.38 -5.24 -11.83
CA ASP A 462 15.46 -5.76 -10.82
C ASP A 462 15.91 -7.14 -10.34
N GLU A 463 15.69 -7.42 -9.05
CA GLU A 463 16.01 -8.70 -8.42
C GLU A 463 14.72 -9.54 -8.28
N PRO A 464 14.40 -10.42 -9.24
CA PRO A 464 13.15 -11.16 -9.23
C PRO A 464 13.11 -12.19 -8.11
N VAL A 465 11.91 -12.42 -7.58
CA VAL A 465 11.61 -13.40 -6.55
C VAL A 465 10.61 -14.39 -7.12
N ALA A 466 10.88 -15.68 -6.99
CA ALA A 466 9.90 -16.70 -7.32
C ALA A 466 9.10 -17.09 -6.08
N MET A 467 7.78 -17.03 -6.19
CA MET A 467 6.84 -17.46 -5.16
C MET A 467 6.06 -18.68 -5.65
N GLN A 468 5.91 -19.68 -4.78
CA GLN A 468 5.09 -20.86 -5.02
C GLN A 468 4.01 -20.94 -3.96
N LYS A 469 2.78 -21.18 -4.39
CA LYS A 469 1.64 -21.46 -3.51
C LYS A 469 1.35 -22.95 -3.52
N TRP A 470 1.16 -23.51 -2.34
CA TRP A 470 0.99 -24.94 -2.13
C TRP A 470 -0.30 -25.25 -1.40
N SER A 471 -0.95 -26.36 -1.77
CA SER A 471 -1.96 -27.01 -0.94
C SER A 471 -1.28 -27.81 0.18
N ARG A 472 -2.03 -28.15 1.24
CA ARG A 472 -1.54 -29.06 2.28
C ARG A 472 -1.40 -30.48 1.73
N GLY A 473 -0.38 -31.20 2.16
CA GLY A 473 -0.09 -32.55 1.67
C GLY A 473 1.20 -33.11 2.25
N PRO A 474 1.74 -34.24 1.77
CA PRO A 474 3.01 -34.78 2.25
C PRO A 474 4.20 -33.86 1.91
N ASN A 475 5.26 -33.94 2.70
CA ASN A 475 6.51 -33.23 2.42
C ASN A 475 7.03 -33.61 1.02
N LEU A 476 7.51 -32.62 0.27
CA LEU A 476 8.15 -32.85 -1.02
C LEU A 476 9.37 -31.95 -1.19
N THR A 477 10.25 -32.34 -2.09
CA THR A 477 11.34 -31.49 -2.58
C THR A 477 11.06 -31.17 -4.03
N ALA A 478 11.14 -29.89 -4.38
CA ALA A 478 10.98 -29.42 -5.75
C ALA A 478 12.24 -28.66 -6.19
N THR A 479 12.65 -28.86 -7.44
CA THR A 479 13.77 -28.17 -8.07
C THR A 479 13.25 -26.98 -8.87
N VAL A 480 13.75 -25.79 -8.58
CA VAL A 480 13.44 -24.55 -9.29
C VAL A 480 14.56 -24.26 -10.27
N VAL A 481 14.23 -24.02 -11.54
CA VAL A 481 15.20 -23.68 -12.59
C VAL A 481 14.79 -22.38 -13.26
N TRP A 482 15.74 -21.44 -13.35
CA TRP A 482 15.58 -20.16 -14.03
C TRP A 482 16.32 -20.18 -15.37
N ILE A 483 15.61 -19.84 -16.44
CA ILE A 483 16.08 -19.92 -17.82
C ILE A 483 15.92 -18.54 -18.46
N ASP A 484 17.01 -18.04 -19.02
CA ASP A 484 17.04 -16.74 -19.70
C ASP A 484 16.46 -16.81 -21.13
N PRO A 485 16.29 -15.65 -21.81
CA PRO A 485 15.72 -15.59 -23.15
C PRO A 485 16.53 -16.28 -24.25
N THR A 486 17.79 -16.65 -24.01
CA THR A 486 18.63 -17.40 -24.96
C THR A 486 18.86 -18.84 -24.50
N TYR A 487 18.01 -19.35 -23.60
CA TYR A 487 18.07 -20.70 -23.04
C TYR A 487 19.29 -20.99 -22.15
N VAL A 488 19.93 -19.96 -21.59
CA VAL A 488 20.95 -20.11 -20.54
C VAL A 488 20.26 -20.41 -19.21
N ILE A 489 20.70 -21.48 -18.54
CA ILE A 489 20.24 -21.79 -17.19
C ILE A 489 20.96 -20.86 -16.22
N ALA A 490 20.24 -19.86 -15.72
CA ALA A 490 20.79 -18.82 -14.85
C ALA A 490 21.04 -19.34 -13.41
N THR A 491 20.13 -20.17 -12.90
CA THR A 491 20.30 -20.84 -11.61
C THR A 491 19.39 -22.07 -11.50
N SER A 492 19.79 -23.03 -10.66
CA SER A 492 18.99 -24.17 -10.25
C SER A 492 19.18 -24.44 -8.76
N TYR A 493 18.10 -24.64 -8.02
CA TYR A 493 18.15 -24.95 -6.59
C TYR A 493 16.94 -25.77 -6.15
N ASP A 494 17.12 -26.56 -5.09
CA ASP A 494 16.06 -27.34 -4.48
C ASP A 494 15.40 -26.58 -3.33
N ILE A 495 14.09 -26.73 -3.21
CA ILE A 495 13.29 -26.24 -2.09
C ILE A 495 12.59 -27.39 -1.40
N THR A 496 12.62 -27.39 -0.07
CA THR A 496 11.85 -28.32 0.77
C THR A 496 10.49 -27.71 1.10
N VAL A 497 9.42 -28.42 0.79
CA VAL A 497 8.04 -27.99 1.02
C VAL A 497 7.42 -28.85 2.10
N ASP A 498 7.31 -28.29 3.30
CA ASP A 498 6.69 -28.95 4.44
C ASP A 498 5.20 -29.21 4.22
N ALA A 499 4.62 -30.14 5.00
CA ALA A 499 3.24 -30.57 4.85
C ALA A 499 2.21 -29.45 5.02
N GLU A 500 2.51 -28.50 5.92
CA GLU A 500 1.68 -27.34 6.24
C GLU A 500 2.15 -26.05 5.52
N ALA A 501 3.19 -26.13 4.68
CA ALA A 501 3.65 -24.99 3.93
C ALA A 501 2.59 -24.56 2.91
N GLU A 502 2.12 -23.31 3.02
CA GLU A 502 1.19 -22.70 2.06
C GLU A 502 1.92 -21.87 1.01
N PHE A 503 3.07 -21.30 1.38
CA PHE A 503 3.88 -20.43 0.52
C PHE A 503 5.36 -20.70 0.73
N THR A 504 6.09 -20.82 -0.37
CA THR A 504 7.56 -20.75 -0.40
C THR A 504 7.98 -19.61 -1.33
N GLN A 505 9.12 -18.98 -1.02
CA GLN A 505 9.67 -17.94 -1.87
C GLN A 505 11.19 -17.92 -1.77
N TYR A 506 11.85 -17.58 -2.85
CA TYR A 506 13.29 -17.38 -2.86
C TYR A 506 13.70 -16.32 -3.89
N LYS A 507 14.68 -15.49 -3.50
CA LYS A 507 15.32 -14.49 -4.34
C LYS A 507 16.72 -14.98 -4.71
N PRO A 508 16.94 -15.50 -5.92
CA PRO A 508 18.27 -15.93 -6.33
C PRO A 508 19.23 -14.73 -6.50
N PRO A 509 20.50 -14.87 -6.11
CA PRO A 509 21.51 -13.81 -6.27
C PRO A 509 22.05 -13.82 -7.70
N LEU A 510 21.25 -13.35 -8.66
CA LEU A 510 21.63 -13.30 -10.08
C LEU A 510 22.51 -12.09 -10.36
N ASN A 511 23.57 -12.28 -11.14
CA ASN A 511 24.38 -11.17 -11.65
C ASN A 511 23.59 -10.29 -12.63
N HIS A 512 23.86 -8.99 -12.58
CA HIS A 512 23.22 -7.98 -13.42
C HIS A 512 24.14 -7.49 -14.55
N PRO A 513 23.57 -6.89 -15.61
CA PRO A 513 22.13 -6.80 -15.90
C PRO A 513 21.52 -8.13 -16.33
N LEU A 514 20.26 -8.37 -15.96
CA LEU A 514 19.47 -9.45 -16.52
C LEU A 514 19.22 -9.17 -18.01
N ARG A 515 19.43 -10.18 -18.86
CA ARG A 515 19.19 -10.04 -20.30
C ARG A 515 17.70 -9.72 -20.56
N PRO A 516 17.37 -8.65 -21.29
CA PRO A 516 15.99 -8.36 -21.65
C PRO A 516 15.36 -9.44 -22.52
N GLY A 517 14.08 -9.71 -22.29
CA GLY A 517 13.31 -10.71 -23.02
C GLY A 517 12.46 -11.58 -22.09
N ILE A 518 11.99 -12.69 -22.65
CA ILE A 518 11.10 -13.62 -21.96
C ILE A 518 11.93 -14.63 -21.18
N TRP A 519 11.87 -14.52 -19.86
CA TRP A 519 12.44 -15.48 -18.95
C TRP A 519 11.44 -16.59 -18.64
N THR A 520 11.94 -17.79 -18.39
CA THR A 520 11.12 -18.95 -18.02
C THR A 520 11.59 -19.51 -16.68
N ILE A 521 10.65 -19.74 -15.78
CA ILE A 521 10.88 -20.48 -14.54
C ILE A 521 10.16 -21.83 -14.62
N ARG A 522 10.89 -22.90 -14.32
CA ARG A 522 10.35 -24.25 -14.24
C ARG A 522 10.46 -24.77 -12.82
N LEU A 523 9.37 -25.37 -12.35
CA LEU A 523 9.33 -26.11 -11.10
C LEU A 523 9.21 -27.60 -11.43
N LEU A 524 10.14 -28.39 -10.93
CA LEU A 524 10.28 -29.81 -11.24
C LEU A 524 10.23 -30.64 -9.95
N GLN A 525 9.75 -31.87 -10.05
CA GLN A 525 9.86 -32.87 -9.00
C GLN A 525 10.39 -34.15 -9.64
N PHE A 526 11.52 -34.65 -9.16
CA PHE A 526 12.22 -35.79 -9.77
C PHE A 526 12.40 -35.64 -11.30
N TRP A 527 12.72 -34.42 -11.75
CA TRP A 527 12.85 -34.02 -13.17
C TRP A 527 11.55 -34.04 -14.00
N GLU A 528 10.40 -34.30 -13.39
CA GLU A 528 9.09 -34.11 -14.01
C GLU A 528 8.57 -32.69 -13.77
N LEU A 529 8.01 -32.06 -14.79
CA LEU A 529 7.51 -30.69 -14.71
C LEU A 529 6.23 -30.62 -13.86
N LEU A 530 6.29 -29.87 -12.76
CA LEU A 530 5.12 -29.52 -11.93
C LEU A 530 4.40 -28.28 -12.44
N GLY A 531 5.16 -27.27 -12.88
CA GLY A 531 4.61 -26.02 -13.38
C GLY A 531 5.67 -25.15 -14.05
N GLU A 532 5.22 -24.34 -14.99
CA GLU A 532 6.05 -23.38 -15.71
C GLU A 532 5.38 -22.01 -15.68
N ASN A 533 6.17 -20.96 -15.48
CA ASN A 533 5.72 -19.59 -15.66
C ASN A 533 6.78 -18.80 -16.45
N GLN A 534 6.33 -17.76 -17.14
CA GLN A 534 7.18 -16.85 -17.89
C GLN A 534 7.00 -15.43 -17.38
N PHE A 535 8.07 -14.64 -17.42
CA PHE A 535 8.03 -13.23 -17.05
C PHE A 535 8.91 -12.40 -17.99
N LEU A 536 8.60 -11.12 -18.10
CA LEU A 536 9.32 -10.19 -18.97
C LEU A 536 10.34 -9.39 -18.17
N VAL A 537 11.59 -9.42 -18.62
CA VAL A 537 12.56 -8.36 -18.33
C VAL A 537 12.52 -7.39 -19.50
N VAL A 538 11.99 -6.18 -19.29
CA VAL A 538 11.74 -5.24 -20.38
C VAL A 538 13.05 -4.67 -20.93
N PRO A 539 13.20 -4.54 -22.26
CA PRO A 539 14.26 -3.68 -22.81
C PRO A 539 13.92 -2.22 -22.50
N GLN A 540 14.72 -1.58 -21.66
CA GLN A 540 14.44 -0.22 -21.20
C GLN A 540 14.67 0.79 -22.33
N THR A 541 13.69 1.65 -22.59
CA THR A 541 13.82 2.72 -23.60
C THR A 541 14.38 4.01 -23.00
N PHE A 542 14.52 4.07 -21.68
CA PHE A 542 15.01 5.23 -20.93
C PHE A 542 16.18 4.85 -20.02
N ASN A 543 17.11 5.79 -19.84
CA ASN A 543 18.16 5.75 -18.83
C ASN A 543 18.25 7.13 -18.19
N HIS A 544 18.16 7.19 -16.85
CA HIS A 544 18.09 8.46 -16.11
C HIS A 544 16.99 9.40 -16.63
N LYS A 545 15.83 8.83 -17.01
CA LYS A 545 14.63 9.50 -17.50
C LYS A 545 14.84 10.23 -18.84
N GLN A 546 15.91 9.90 -19.56
CA GLN A 546 16.18 10.35 -20.92
C GLN A 546 16.12 9.16 -21.89
N PRO A 547 15.78 9.39 -23.17
CA PRO A 547 15.84 8.34 -24.18
C PRO A 547 17.23 7.68 -24.22
N LEU A 548 17.25 6.35 -24.29
CA LEU A 548 18.48 5.57 -24.26
C LEU A 548 19.41 5.93 -25.42
N ARG A 549 20.68 6.19 -25.11
CA ARG A 549 21.72 6.49 -26.10
C ARG A 549 22.47 5.23 -26.51
N LYS A 550 23.12 5.30 -27.68
CA LYS A 550 23.84 4.15 -28.27
C LYS A 550 24.99 3.63 -27.40
N ASP A 551 25.66 4.50 -26.66
CA ASP A 551 26.77 4.10 -25.77
C ASP A 551 26.26 3.35 -24.54
N ASP A 552 25.02 3.62 -24.12
CA ASP A 552 24.41 2.99 -22.94
C ASP A 552 23.72 1.66 -23.26
N SER A 553 23.24 1.47 -24.49
CA SER A 553 22.39 0.33 -24.84
C SER A 553 23.10 -1.01 -24.69
N ASN A 554 24.38 -1.07 -25.08
CA ASN A 554 25.16 -2.31 -25.09
C ASN A 554 25.33 -2.93 -23.70
N TRP A 555 25.62 -2.12 -22.68
CA TRP A 555 25.83 -2.63 -21.33
C TRP A 555 24.50 -2.92 -20.65
N LEU A 556 23.47 -2.08 -20.87
CA LEU A 556 22.16 -2.23 -20.24
C LEU A 556 21.40 -3.49 -20.72
N HIS A 557 21.53 -3.82 -22.01
CA HIS A 557 20.78 -4.92 -22.64
C HIS A 557 21.62 -6.16 -22.97
N GLY A 558 22.93 -6.15 -22.69
CA GLY A 558 23.85 -7.23 -23.07
C GLY A 558 23.73 -8.53 -22.24
N GLY A 559 23.09 -8.47 -21.07
CA GLY A 559 23.16 -9.53 -20.06
C GLY A 559 24.40 -9.38 -19.16
N PRO A 560 24.61 -10.30 -18.19
CA PRO A 560 25.71 -10.21 -17.27
C PRO A 560 27.05 -10.44 -17.97
N PRO A 561 28.17 -9.91 -17.44
CA PRO A 561 29.49 -10.19 -17.97
C PRO A 561 29.71 -11.70 -18.14
N ARG A 562 30.26 -12.11 -19.29
CA ARG A 562 30.53 -13.51 -19.66
C ARG A 562 29.29 -14.43 -19.74
N ASN A 563 28.08 -13.88 -19.70
CA ASN A 563 26.82 -14.64 -19.61
C ASN A 563 26.74 -15.54 -18.36
N GLU A 564 27.41 -15.14 -17.28
CA GLU A 564 27.44 -15.87 -16.01
C GLU A 564 26.50 -15.18 -15.00
N TYR A 565 25.34 -15.77 -14.76
CA TYR A 565 24.38 -15.26 -13.76
C TYR A 565 24.74 -15.66 -12.33
N MET A 566 25.56 -16.69 -12.15
CA MET A 566 26.09 -17.17 -10.87
C MET A 566 27.48 -17.75 -11.06
N ASP A 567 28.26 -17.84 -9.98
CA ASP A 567 29.57 -18.50 -9.98
C ASP A 567 29.46 -20.01 -10.30
N GLN A 568 28.31 -20.62 -9.98
CA GLN A 568 28.03 -22.02 -10.30
C GLN A 568 27.54 -22.18 -11.73
N ASN A 569 28.10 -23.15 -12.45
CA ASN A 569 27.70 -23.48 -13.82
C ASN A 569 26.62 -24.57 -13.86
N PHE A 570 25.47 -24.25 -14.46
CA PHE A 570 24.32 -25.15 -14.58
C PHE A 570 24.11 -25.73 -15.99
N GLN A 571 25.02 -25.48 -16.94
CA GLN A 571 24.86 -25.90 -18.34
C GLN A 571 24.75 -27.43 -18.52
N GLY A 572 25.28 -28.22 -17.58
CA GLY A 572 25.12 -29.68 -17.57
C GLY A 572 23.67 -30.16 -17.48
N LEU A 573 22.75 -29.31 -17.03
CA LEU A 573 21.31 -29.60 -16.96
C LEU A 573 20.58 -29.41 -18.30
N GLY A 574 21.22 -28.77 -19.29
CA GLY A 574 20.58 -28.45 -20.57
C GLY A 574 20.04 -29.69 -21.31
N GLY A 575 20.81 -30.78 -21.32
CA GLY A 575 20.40 -32.05 -21.92
C GLY A 575 19.22 -32.71 -21.18
N ILE A 576 19.17 -32.61 -19.86
CA ILE A 576 18.08 -33.17 -19.03
C ILE A 576 16.78 -32.38 -19.23
N LEU A 577 16.88 -31.06 -19.36
CA LEU A 577 15.75 -30.16 -19.51
C LEU A 577 15.29 -29.96 -20.96
N SER A 578 15.92 -30.67 -21.91
CA SER A 578 15.71 -30.51 -23.36
C SER A 578 15.86 -29.06 -23.82
N LEU A 579 16.81 -28.33 -23.22
CA LEU A 579 17.15 -26.95 -23.57
C LEU A 579 18.34 -26.98 -24.52
N LEU A 580 18.07 -26.90 -25.82
CA LEU A 580 19.11 -26.76 -26.83
C LEU A 580 19.52 -25.28 -26.93
N ARG A 581 20.79 -25.01 -26.63
CA ARG A 581 21.37 -23.68 -26.81
C ARG A 581 21.26 -23.28 -28.28
N SER A 582 20.69 -22.11 -28.53
CA SER A 582 20.44 -21.61 -29.88
C SER A 582 21.42 -20.49 -30.21
N GLU A 583 22.39 -20.76 -31.09
CA GLU A 583 23.30 -19.73 -31.61
C GLU A 583 22.52 -18.57 -32.24
N ALA A 584 21.44 -18.87 -32.96
CA ALA A 584 20.55 -17.87 -33.54
C ALA A 584 19.91 -16.95 -32.49
N ALA A 585 19.54 -17.48 -31.32
CA ALA A 585 18.98 -16.67 -30.23
C ALA A 585 20.04 -15.75 -29.60
N GLU A 586 21.29 -16.21 -29.50
CA GLU A 586 22.40 -15.40 -29.00
C GLU A 586 22.77 -14.27 -29.96
N GLU A 587 22.85 -14.56 -31.26
CA GLU A 587 23.10 -13.55 -32.30
C GLU A 587 21.98 -12.50 -32.33
N ASP A 588 20.72 -12.91 -32.22
CA ASP A 588 19.58 -12.00 -32.14
C ASP A 588 19.65 -11.13 -30.87
N ALA A 589 20.01 -11.70 -29.72
CA ALA A 589 20.17 -10.95 -28.47
C ALA A 589 21.28 -9.89 -28.57
N VAL A 590 22.44 -10.24 -29.15
CA VAL A 590 23.56 -9.29 -29.36
C VAL A 590 23.15 -8.17 -30.32
N ARG A 591 22.37 -8.48 -31.36
CA ARG A 591 21.81 -7.48 -32.27
C ARG A 591 20.83 -6.56 -31.54
N LYS A 592 19.88 -7.12 -30.79
CA LYS A 592 18.86 -6.36 -30.05
C LYS A 592 19.45 -5.46 -28.98
N ALA A 593 20.55 -5.86 -28.34
CA ALA A 593 21.24 -5.04 -27.34
C ALA A 593 21.78 -3.69 -27.89
N ARG A 594 21.95 -3.58 -29.22
CA ARG A 594 22.44 -2.37 -29.89
C ARG A 594 21.33 -1.43 -30.36
N LEU A 595 20.06 -1.83 -30.24
CA LEU A 595 18.92 -1.05 -30.71
C LEU A 595 18.74 0.21 -29.86
N THR A 596 18.36 1.30 -30.52
CA THR A 596 18.03 2.58 -29.89
C THR A 596 16.92 3.28 -30.68
N GLY A 597 16.33 4.32 -30.09
CA GLY A 597 15.26 5.09 -30.74
C GLY A 597 14.06 4.21 -31.11
N LYS A 598 13.53 4.40 -32.32
CA LYS A 598 12.28 3.76 -32.76
C LYS A 598 12.37 2.23 -32.80
N GLU A 599 13.50 1.68 -33.22
CA GLU A 599 13.69 0.22 -33.29
C GLU A 599 13.66 -0.44 -31.89
N LEU A 600 14.18 0.27 -30.88
CA LEU A 600 14.13 -0.18 -29.49
C LEU A 600 12.71 -0.06 -28.92
N GLU A 601 12.00 1.03 -29.23
CA GLU A 601 10.59 1.17 -28.86
C GLU A 601 9.72 0.06 -29.46
N ASP A 602 9.94 -0.28 -30.73
CA ASP A 602 9.19 -1.34 -31.41
C ASP A 602 9.49 -2.72 -30.81
N TRP A 603 10.74 -2.97 -30.40
CA TRP A 603 11.09 -4.18 -29.64
C TRP A 603 10.41 -4.21 -28.26
N ALA A 604 10.43 -3.09 -27.53
CA ALA A 604 9.78 -2.98 -26.23
C ALA A 604 8.26 -3.18 -26.33
N ASP A 605 7.61 -2.54 -27.30
CA ASP A 605 6.17 -2.65 -27.54
C ASP A 605 5.78 -4.09 -27.91
N ALA A 606 6.57 -4.75 -28.76
CA ALA A 606 6.36 -6.14 -29.11
C ALA A 606 6.53 -7.08 -27.91
N ALA A 607 7.56 -6.88 -27.09
CA ALA A 607 7.84 -7.69 -25.91
C ALA A 607 6.80 -7.47 -24.79
N ILE A 608 6.32 -6.24 -24.61
CA ILE A 608 5.24 -5.93 -23.67
C ILE A 608 3.92 -6.52 -24.18
N GLY A 609 3.66 -6.44 -25.48
CA GLY A 609 2.45 -6.95 -26.13
C GLY A 609 2.25 -8.47 -26.03
N THR A 610 3.27 -9.25 -25.65
CA THR A 610 3.13 -10.69 -25.37
C THR A 610 2.60 -10.98 -23.96
N PHE A 611 2.74 -10.03 -23.03
CA PHE A 611 2.29 -10.16 -21.64
C PHE A 611 1.16 -9.20 -21.29
N TRP A 612 0.85 -8.24 -22.15
CA TRP A 612 -0.12 -7.19 -21.90
C TRP A 612 -0.96 -6.91 -23.14
N SER A 613 -2.24 -6.66 -22.94
CA SER A 613 -3.13 -6.18 -23.99
C SER A 613 -3.91 -4.95 -23.57
N ALA A 614 -4.14 -4.05 -24.52
CA ALA A 614 -5.12 -2.99 -24.39
C ALA A 614 -6.52 -3.59 -24.45
N ALA A 615 -7.17 -3.72 -23.29
CA ALA A 615 -8.52 -4.24 -23.15
C ALA A 615 -9.54 -3.28 -23.78
N ASN A 616 -9.44 -2.00 -23.41
CA ASN A 616 -10.31 -0.95 -23.91
C ASN A 616 -9.65 0.44 -23.84
N VAL A 617 -10.21 1.41 -24.55
CA VAL A 617 -9.77 2.81 -24.57
C VAL A 617 -10.99 3.71 -24.50
N CYS A 618 -10.94 4.75 -23.67
CA CYS A 618 -11.99 5.75 -23.57
C CYS A 618 -11.40 7.16 -23.73
N VAL A 619 -12.26 8.13 -24.02
CA VAL A 619 -11.89 9.55 -24.05
C VAL A 619 -12.51 10.32 -22.90
N SER A 620 -11.73 11.18 -22.26
CA SER A 620 -12.16 11.96 -21.08
C SER A 620 -13.27 12.97 -21.39
N SER A 621 -13.26 13.57 -22.58
CA SER A 621 -14.23 14.55 -23.07
C SER A 621 -14.79 14.11 -24.44
N PRO A 622 -15.92 14.68 -24.92
CA PRO A 622 -16.45 14.32 -26.24
C PRO A 622 -15.41 14.53 -27.36
N SER A 623 -15.16 13.47 -28.13
CA SER A 623 -14.17 13.42 -29.23
C SER A 623 -14.85 13.42 -30.59
N ALA A 624 -14.12 13.85 -31.63
CA ALA A 624 -14.50 13.62 -33.01
C ALA A 624 -14.46 12.12 -33.41
N CYS A 625 -13.73 11.30 -32.64
CA CYS A 625 -13.71 9.86 -32.78
C CYS A 625 -14.93 9.23 -32.09
N THR A 626 -16.02 9.02 -32.82
CA THR A 626 -17.30 8.50 -32.28
C THR A 626 -17.26 7.04 -31.86
N SER A 627 -16.21 6.29 -32.20
CA SER A 627 -16.04 4.90 -31.78
C SER A 627 -15.52 4.76 -30.35
N LEU A 628 -14.96 5.83 -29.76
CA LEU A 628 -14.49 5.83 -28.38
C LEU A 628 -15.61 6.29 -27.45
N GLU A 629 -15.85 5.50 -26.40
CA GLU A 629 -16.79 5.86 -25.36
C GLU A 629 -16.19 6.94 -24.42
N THR A 630 -17.04 7.76 -23.83
CA THR A 630 -16.63 8.71 -22.78
C THR A 630 -16.25 7.95 -21.50
N CYS A 631 -15.08 8.23 -20.93
CA CYS A 631 -14.54 7.52 -19.77
C CYS A 631 -15.51 7.45 -18.58
N SER A 632 -16.23 8.52 -18.28
CA SER A 632 -17.19 8.59 -17.17
C SER A 632 -18.43 7.69 -17.34
N LYS A 633 -18.66 7.12 -18.54
CA LYS A 633 -19.75 6.17 -18.81
C LYS A 633 -19.31 4.71 -18.73
N THR A 634 -18.01 4.48 -18.71
CA THR A 634 -17.45 3.12 -18.60
C THR A 634 -17.60 2.59 -17.18
N SER A 635 -17.34 1.29 -17.01
CA SER A 635 -17.33 0.63 -15.69
C SER A 635 -15.93 0.47 -15.08
N TRP A 636 -14.89 0.79 -15.84
CA TRP A 636 -13.49 0.47 -15.51
C TRP A 636 -12.61 1.72 -15.39
N SER A 637 -12.96 2.83 -16.04
CA SER A 637 -12.14 4.04 -16.04
C SER A 637 -11.96 4.60 -14.63
N SER A 638 -10.83 5.23 -14.36
CA SER A 638 -10.64 5.99 -13.12
C SER A 638 -11.61 7.18 -13.00
N LEU A 639 -12.20 7.63 -14.11
CA LEU A 639 -13.20 8.70 -14.18
C LEU A 639 -14.65 8.18 -14.07
N SER A 640 -14.84 6.86 -13.94
CA SER A 640 -16.16 6.27 -13.73
C SER A 640 -16.69 6.63 -12.34
N PRO A 641 -18.02 6.74 -12.15
CA PRO A 641 -18.61 7.00 -10.83
C PRO A 641 -18.17 5.97 -9.80
N ASP A 642 -17.77 6.44 -8.62
CA ASP A 642 -17.35 5.63 -7.49
C ASP A 642 -18.05 6.07 -6.20
N PRO A 643 -19.37 5.81 -6.07
CA PRO A 643 -20.19 6.39 -5.00
C PRO A 643 -19.73 6.02 -3.58
N LYS A 644 -18.99 4.92 -3.41
CA LYS A 644 -18.44 4.54 -2.09
C LYS A 644 -17.27 5.42 -1.64
N SER A 645 -16.55 6.05 -2.57
CA SER A 645 -15.44 6.96 -2.26
C SER A 645 -15.73 8.43 -2.58
N GLU A 646 -16.85 8.73 -3.24
CA GLU A 646 -17.32 10.10 -3.45
C GLU A 646 -17.90 10.73 -2.18
N LEU A 647 -17.51 11.98 -1.92
CA LEU A 647 -18.01 12.79 -0.81
C LEU A 647 -18.96 13.87 -1.37
N GLY A 648 -20.24 13.77 -1.00
CA GLY A 648 -21.30 14.68 -1.46
C GLY A 648 -21.66 15.76 -0.44
N PRO A 649 -22.79 16.46 -0.61
CA PRO A 649 -23.27 17.41 0.39
C PRO A 649 -23.63 16.70 1.70
N VAL A 650 -23.50 17.44 2.81
CA VAL A 650 -23.92 16.97 4.14
C VAL A 650 -25.44 16.79 4.16
N LYS A 651 -25.89 15.61 4.57
CA LYS A 651 -27.31 15.25 4.67
C LYS A 651 -27.97 15.95 5.89
N PRO A 652 -29.31 15.98 5.98
CA PRO A 652 -30.02 16.60 7.11
C PRO A 652 -29.67 16.01 8.49
N ASP A 653 -29.25 14.75 8.55
CA ASP A 653 -28.78 14.08 9.76
C ASP A 653 -27.32 14.42 10.12
N GLY A 654 -26.68 15.33 9.37
CA GLY A 654 -25.30 15.77 9.58
C GLY A 654 -24.22 14.82 9.05
N ARG A 655 -24.59 13.75 8.32
CA ARG A 655 -23.67 12.70 7.83
C ARG A 655 -23.43 12.78 6.32
N LEU A 656 -22.43 12.02 5.86
CA LEU A 656 -22.15 11.77 4.44
C LEU A 656 -22.57 10.36 4.00
N ARG A 657 -22.24 9.34 4.81
CA ARG A 657 -22.74 7.97 4.64
C ARG A 657 -24.16 7.86 5.15
#